data_AF-A0A938S6Y1-F1
#
_entry.id   AF-A0A938S6Y1-F1
#
_cell.length_a   1.000
_cell.length_b   1.000
_cell.length_c   1.000
_cell.angle_alpha   90.00
_cell.angle_beta   90.00
_cell.angle_gamma   90.00
#
_symmetry.space_group_name_H-M   'P 1'
#
loop_
_entity.id
_entity.type
_entity.pdbx_description
1 polymer ?
#
loop_
_entity_poly.entity_id
_entity_poly.type
_entity_poly.pdbx_seq_one_letter_code
_entity_poly.pdbx_strand_id
1 'polypeptide(L)'
;ARLVPVEPDPGNLQGWWKFDEASGTVARDASGRGNDGTILGNPQWGPGTLGGALAFDGDGDRITLAALLPVGSSSNTVAAWIKVPRAGTGGLTATERVGILLGNYPDSPNTNWEFHSAGQMRLWWNGGQPDFRGTTDLRDDTWHHVAFVRDKAANALYLYLDGRREASTPTVGTDVAFGTVHKIGGDSRASGMPYFHGLVDDLQVYSRALAPEEIATIMKGVVDYRKPSAPQPADGAVDVPADTALTWSPGRYAATHDVYLGTSRTAVADAGRTNPLGVLVSRGQAAPAYDPGRLTFGQTYYWRIDEVNAAPNAAIFRGDVWSFTIEPVAYVVPRSAIAAAASSSSSTDEGPGRTIDGSGLDAADLHSARKGDMWLSSAVAADASAWIRYEFDKVYALQGMLVWNHNSELEPLVGLGIREATIEYSADGVTWKTLGGTQEFARASGQAGSAASATIDFAGVAARYVRITAVRNWGGLLPQYGLSEVRFLYLPMAARQPSPASGAEGVSLPVTLRWRSGRQAARHDVCLSTDEKKVSEGTAPVVSTTVPAFDTDTLALGRTYYWKVNEVNDAAAVKAWAGDVWSFTTQEYLVVDDFEAYINAEGERIYETWIDGWENKTGSQVGYLEAPFAEQTIVHEGRQSLPLTYTNTSAPFTSETQRFFDEPQDWTRYGVATLTLHFRGAADNTGQLYVKINNTKVLYPGEAANLAKTLWQTWSIDLSPVGTGLRSVRSLTIGIEGANAKGILYFDDIRLYPQAPAGLVPIEPDPGNLQGWWKFDEASGTVARDASGRGNDGTILGNPQWGP
;
A
#
# COMPACT_ATOMS: atom_id res chain seq x y z
N ALA A 1 0.16 -7.80 -22.20
CA ALA A 1 -1.31 -7.59 -22.20
C ALA A 1 -1.77 -7.55 -20.75
N ARG A 2 -2.68 -6.63 -20.38
CA ARG A 2 -3.17 -6.51 -19.00
C ARG A 2 -3.92 -7.81 -18.65
N LEU A 3 -3.48 -8.51 -17.61
CA LEU A 3 -4.11 -9.73 -17.09
C LEU A 3 -5.62 -9.49 -16.92
N VAL A 4 -6.43 -10.19 -17.70
CA VAL A 4 -7.88 -10.23 -17.50
C VAL A 4 -8.10 -11.26 -16.39
N PRO A 5 -8.69 -10.89 -15.24
CA PRO A 5 -9.07 -11.88 -14.23
C PRO A 5 -9.97 -12.93 -14.89
N VAL A 6 -9.62 -14.21 -14.73
CA VAL A 6 -10.54 -15.31 -15.08
C VAL A 6 -11.63 -15.26 -14.02
N GLU A 7 -12.86 -14.94 -14.41
CA GLU A 7 -13.95 -14.63 -13.49
C GLU A 7 -15.05 -15.69 -13.52
N PRO A 8 -15.70 -15.95 -12.38
CA PRO A 8 -16.91 -16.74 -12.38
C PRO A 8 -18.07 -16.07 -13.11
N ASP A 9 -18.54 -16.72 -14.17
CA ASP A 9 -19.79 -16.38 -14.84
C ASP A 9 -20.93 -16.29 -13.79
N PRO A 10 -21.61 -15.14 -13.67
CA PRO A 10 -22.74 -14.93 -12.75
C PRO A 10 -23.86 -15.97 -12.89
N GLY A 11 -23.99 -16.61 -14.07
CA GLY A 11 -24.91 -17.72 -14.28
C GLY A 11 -24.65 -18.92 -13.36
N ASN A 12 -23.44 -19.04 -12.80
CA ASN A 12 -23.05 -20.13 -11.91
C ASN A 12 -23.14 -19.80 -10.42
N LEU A 13 -23.37 -18.54 -10.03
CA LEU A 13 -23.61 -18.17 -8.62
C LEU A 13 -25.04 -18.57 -8.23
N GLN A 14 -25.16 -19.43 -7.22
CA GLN A 14 -26.42 -20.04 -6.78
C GLN A 14 -26.92 -19.48 -5.44
N GLY A 15 -26.03 -18.88 -4.65
CA GLY A 15 -26.37 -18.19 -3.41
C GLY A 15 -25.23 -17.30 -2.96
N TRP A 16 -25.55 -16.13 -2.44
CA TRP A 16 -24.57 -15.19 -1.91
C TRP A 16 -25.12 -14.43 -0.72
N TRP A 17 -24.65 -14.77 0.48
CA TRP A 17 -25.04 -14.09 1.72
C TRP A 17 -23.86 -13.28 2.22
N LYS A 18 -23.95 -11.96 2.02
CA LYS A 18 -22.91 -11.00 2.40
C LYS A 18 -22.82 -10.78 3.91
N PHE A 19 -23.96 -10.90 4.59
CA PHE A 19 -24.12 -10.56 6.01
C PHE A 19 -23.84 -9.07 6.34
N ASP A 20 -24.10 -8.18 5.38
CA ASP A 20 -23.97 -6.72 5.52
C ASP A 20 -25.17 -6.07 6.24
N GLU A 21 -26.21 -6.83 6.55
CA GLU A 21 -27.36 -6.30 7.26
C GLU A 21 -26.98 -5.84 8.67
N ALA A 22 -27.51 -4.69 9.10
CA ALA A 22 -27.24 -4.16 10.43
C ALA A 22 -28.22 -4.66 11.51
N SER A 23 -29.32 -5.32 11.10
CA SER A 23 -30.37 -5.85 11.99
C SER A 23 -31.38 -6.72 11.24
N GLY A 24 -32.19 -7.48 11.97
CA GLY A 24 -33.33 -8.23 11.43
C GLY A 24 -33.16 -9.76 11.51
N THR A 25 -34.16 -10.48 11.01
CA THR A 25 -34.26 -11.95 11.07
C THR A 25 -34.15 -12.63 9.71
N VAL A 26 -33.66 -11.91 8.69
CA VAL A 26 -33.52 -12.39 7.32
C VAL A 26 -32.09 -12.13 6.86
N ALA A 27 -31.41 -13.17 6.38
CA ALA A 27 -30.15 -13.05 5.66
C ALA A 27 -30.44 -13.03 4.16
N ARG A 28 -30.16 -11.92 3.47
CA ARG A 28 -30.54 -11.73 2.08
C ARG A 28 -29.57 -12.42 1.14
N ASP A 29 -30.12 -13.02 0.09
CA ASP A 29 -29.37 -13.59 -1.02
C ASP A 29 -29.12 -12.51 -2.10
N ALA A 30 -27.88 -12.07 -2.21
CA ALA A 30 -27.42 -11.09 -3.17
C ALA A 30 -27.12 -11.69 -4.57
N SER A 31 -27.23 -13.02 -4.75
CA SER A 31 -26.96 -13.67 -6.04
C SER A 31 -28.03 -13.40 -7.10
N GLY A 32 -29.20 -12.89 -6.69
CA GLY A 32 -30.36 -12.71 -7.55
C GLY A 32 -31.19 -13.97 -7.77
N ARG A 33 -30.94 -15.05 -7.01
CA ARG A 33 -31.71 -16.31 -7.05
C ARG A 33 -32.90 -16.31 -6.08
N GLY A 34 -32.97 -15.37 -5.16
CA GLY A 34 -34.06 -15.24 -4.20
C GLY A 34 -33.99 -16.28 -3.08
N ASN A 35 -32.80 -16.79 -2.76
CA ASN A 35 -32.55 -17.76 -1.70
C ASN A 35 -32.40 -17.09 -0.31
N ASP A 36 -33.20 -16.07 -0.02
CA ASP A 36 -33.20 -15.40 1.27
C ASP A 36 -33.40 -16.43 2.40
N GLY A 37 -32.60 -16.31 3.46
CA GLY A 37 -32.59 -17.22 4.58
C GLY A 37 -33.31 -16.66 5.80
N THR A 38 -34.07 -17.50 6.51
CA THR A 38 -34.69 -17.13 7.79
C THR A 38 -33.74 -17.45 8.93
N ILE A 39 -33.37 -16.43 9.71
CA ILE A 39 -32.52 -16.55 10.90
C ILE A 39 -33.33 -17.12 12.07
N LEU A 40 -32.77 -18.12 12.74
CA LEU A 40 -33.28 -18.76 13.95
C LEU A 40 -32.22 -18.69 15.04
N GLY A 41 -32.65 -18.57 16.30
CA GLY A 41 -31.77 -18.31 17.42
C GLY A 41 -31.56 -16.81 17.65
N ASN A 42 -30.39 -16.43 18.12
CA ASN A 42 -29.99 -15.08 18.47
C ASN A 42 -28.57 -14.73 17.98
N PRO A 43 -28.21 -14.99 16.71
CA PRO A 43 -26.90 -14.59 16.20
C PRO A 43 -26.78 -13.07 16.15
N GLN A 44 -25.55 -12.57 16.26
CA GLN A 44 -25.28 -11.13 16.38
C GLN A 44 -24.63 -10.57 15.11
N TRP A 45 -25.15 -9.46 14.60
CA TRP A 45 -24.55 -8.71 13.50
C TRP A 45 -23.29 -7.97 13.99
N GLY A 46 -22.24 -7.95 13.18
CA GLY A 46 -20.97 -7.29 13.52
C GLY A 46 -20.14 -6.93 12.29
N PRO A 47 -18.95 -6.35 12.48
CA PRO A 47 -18.03 -6.05 11.38
C PRO A 47 -17.42 -7.33 10.78
N GLY A 48 -17.39 -7.40 9.45
CA GLY A 48 -16.79 -8.49 8.68
C GLY A 48 -15.45 -8.11 8.04
N THR A 49 -14.94 -9.02 7.21
CA THR A 49 -13.84 -8.76 6.27
C THR A 49 -14.29 -7.90 5.09
N LEU A 50 -15.51 -8.11 4.59
CA LEU A 50 -16.12 -7.45 3.44
C LEU A 50 -17.45 -6.79 3.80
N GLY A 51 -17.41 -5.85 4.75
CA GLY A 51 -18.59 -5.13 5.24
C GLY A 51 -19.04 -5.64 6.60
N GLY A 52 -20.18 -6.32 6.65
CA GLY A 52 -20.74 -6.93 7.86
C GLY A 52 -20.44 -8.43 7.97
N ALA A 53 -20.76 -9.01 9.12
CA ALA A 53 -20.68 -10.44 9.41
C ALA A 53 -21.79 -10.85 10.38
N LEU A 54 -22.09 -12.15 10.41
CA LEU A 54 -22.99 -12.73 11.39
C LEU A 54 -22.21 -13.66 12.35
N ALA A 55 -22.32 -13.39 13.64
CA ALA A 55 -21.68 -14.15 14.71
C ALA A 55 -22.63 -15.22 15.27
N PHE A 56 -22.18 -16.47 15.24
CA PHE A 56 -22.85 -17.64 15.79
C PHE A 56 -22.11 -18.08 17.06
N ASP A 57 -22.83 -18.32 18.14
CA ASP A 57 -22.27 -18.61 19.46
C ASP A 57 -22.07 -20.12 19.76
N GLY A 58 -22.37 -20.98 18.78
CA GLY A 58 -22.35 -22.44 18.94
C GLY A 58 -23.60 -23.02 19.61
N ASP A 59 -24.64 -22.22 19.88
CA ASP A 59 -25.88 -22.66 20.54
C ASP A 59 -27.15 -22.19 19.81
N GLY A 60 -27.75 -23.09 19.01
CA GLY A 60 -29.10 -22.87 18.44
C GLY A 60 -29.14 -21.98 17.19
N ASP A 61 -28.15 -21.11 17.02
CA ASP A 61 -28.05 -20.16 15.91
C ASP A 61 -27.89 -20.84 14.55
N ARG A 62 -28.80 -20.52 13.62
CA ARG A 62 -28.75 -21.02 12.24
C ARG A 62 -29.64 -20.22 11.30
N ILE A 63 -29.43 -20.39 10.01
CA ILE A 63 -30.25 -19.81 8.95
C ILE A 63 -30.86 -20.94 8.14
N THR A 64 -32.18 -20.95 7.98
CA THR A 64 -32.87 -21.91 7.10
C THR A 64 -33.07 -21.29 5.73
N LEU A 65 -32.54 -21.90 4.68
CA LEU A 65 -32.67 -21.41 3.31
C LEU A 65 -34.09 -21.64 2.77
N ALA A 66 -34.58 -20.71 1.95
CA ALA A 66 -35.92 -20.77 1.37
C ALA A 66 -36.09 -21.84 0.28
N ALA A 67 -35.00 -22.30 -0.35
CA ALA A 67 -35.04 -23.27 -1.44
C ALA A 67 -33.85 -24.22 -1.43
N LEU A 68 -33.99 -25.32 -2.19
CA LEU A 68 -32.93 -26.30 -2.42
C LEU A 68 -31.83 -25.67 -3.28
N LEU A 69 -30.58 -25.77 -2.81
CA LEU A 69 -29.44 -25.36 -3.61
C LEU A 69 -29.21 -26.36 -4.76
N PRO A 70 -29.07 -25.90 -6.01
CA PRO A 70 -28.83 -26.77 -7.17
C PRO A 70 -27.35 -27.19 -7.24
N VAL A 71 -26.87 -27.82 -6.18
CA VAL A 71 -25.51 -28.36 -6.04
C VAL A 71 -25.59 -29.86 -5.75
N GLY A 72 -24.47 -30.59 -5.88
CA GLY A 72 -24.41 -32.01 -5.54
C GLY A 72 -24.43 -32.99 -6.72
N SER A 73 -25.14 -32.68 -7.81
CA SER A 73 -25.14 -33.48 -9.05
C SER A 73 -24.15 -32.96 -10.11
N SER A 74 -23.67 -31.73 -9.94
CA SER A 74 -22.64 -31.08 -10.76
C SER A 74 -21.36 -30.84 -9.96
N SER A 75 -20.32 -30.35 -10.62
CA SER A 75 -19.24 -29.65 -9.91
C SER A 75 -19.82 -28.49 -9.10
N ASN A 76 -19.22 -28.13 -7.98
CA ASN A 76 -19.69 -27.03 -7.14
C ASN A 76 -18.56 -26.46 -6.29
N THR A 77 -18.73 -25.23 -5.82
CA THR A 77 -17.82 -24.58 -4.87
C THR A 77 -18.61 -23.89 -3.78
N VAL A 78 -18.23 -24.09 -2.51
CA VAL A 78 -18.74 -23.33 -1.36
C VAL A 78 -17.59 -22.58 -0.74
N ALA A 79 -17.71 -21.25 -0.59
CA ALA A 79 -16.66 -20.40 -0.05
C ALA A 79 -17.23 -19.38 0.94
N ALA A 80 -16.42 -18.96 1.91
CA ALA A 80 -16.77 -17.95 2.90
C ALA A 80 -15.52 -17.40 3.58
N TRP A 81 -15.63 -16.18 4.11
CA TRP A 81 -14.79 -15.72 5.21
C TRP A 81 -15.34 -16.27 6.53
N ILE A 82 -14.46 -16.82 7.36
CA ILE A 82 -14.79 -17.29 8.71
C ILE A 82 -13.77 -16.80 9.72
N LYS A 83 -14.21 -16.53 10.95
CA LYS A 83 -13.34 -16.27 12.09
C LYS A 83 -13.80 -17.09 13.28
N VAL A 84 -12.98 -18.06 13.68
CA VAL A 84 -13.29 -18.99 14.78
C VAL A 84 -12.52 -18.58 16.03
N PRO A 85 -13.18 -18.44 17.20
CA PRO A 85 -12.49 -18.09 18.44
C PRO A 85 -11.38 -19.07 18.79
N ARG A 86 -10.38 -18.61 19.55
CA ARG A 86 -9.35 -19.50 20.10
C ARG A 86 -9.99 -20.58 20.97
N ALA A 87 -9.47 -21.81 20.88
CA ALA A 87 -9.89 -22.89 21.75
C ALA A 87 -9.81 -22.47 23.24
N GLY A 88 -10.91 -22.59 23.97
CA GLY A 88 -11.05 -22.15 25.36
C GLY A 88 -11.48 -20.69 25.54
N THR A 89 -11.75 -19.95 24.46
CA THR A 89 -12.24 -18.57 24.47
C THR A 89 -13.58 -18.45 23.75
N GLY A 90 -14.31 -17.35 23.94
CA GLY A 90 -15.57 -17.10 23.23
C GLY A 90 -16.72 -18.07 23.54
N GLY A 91 -16.53 -19.02 24.47
CA GLY A 91 -17.48 -20.11 24.74
C GLY A 91 -17.12 -21.43 24.06
N LEU A 92 -16.17 -21.43 23.11
CA LEU A 92 -15.71 -22.63 22.40
C LEU A 92 -14.74 -23.43 23.28
N THR A 93 -15.11 -24.66 23.65
CA THR A 93 -14.21 -25.51 24.46
C THR A 93 -13.15 -26.21 23.60
N ALA A 94 -12.06 -26.69 24.22
CA ALA A 94 -10.94 -27.27 23.48
C ALA A 94 -11.27 -28.57 22.72
N THR A 95 -12.29 -29.31 23.16
CA THR A 95 -12.72 -30.59 22.59
C THR A 95 -14.02 -30.49 21.79
N GLU A 96 -14.69 -29.35 21.86
CA GLU A 96 -15.93 -29.09 21.13
C GLU A 96 -15.67 -28.94 19.63
N ARG A 97 -16.64 -29.38 18.85
CA ARG A 97 -16.63 -29.23 17.40
C ARG A 97 -17.06 -27.81 17.05
N VAL A 98 -16.22 -27.11 16.29
CA VAL A 98 -16.49 -25.74 15.83
C VAL A 98 -17.83 -25.62 15.12
N GLY A 99 -18.23 -26.64 14.33
CA GLY A 99 -19.60 -26.77 13.86
C GLY A 99 -19.79 -26.63 12.35
N ILE A 100 -21.04 -26.50 11.92
CA ILE A 100 -21.47 -26.65 10.52
C ILE A 100 -21.64 -25.29 9.86
N LEU A 101 -20.84 -25.01 8.84
CA LEU A 101 -20.99 -23.80 8.05
C LEU A 101 -22.24 -23.88 7.15
N LEU A 102 -22.41 -25.00 6.43
CA LEU A 102 -23.56 -25.27 5.57
C LEU A 102 -23.90 -26.77 5.63
N GLY A 103 -25.15 -27.15 5.90
CA GLY A 103 -25.48 -28.57 6.01
C GLY A 103 -26.96 -28.92 6.03
N ASN A 104 -27.26 -30.21 5.79
CA ASN A 104 -28.62 -30.76 5.84
C ASN A 104 -28.72 -32.15 6.51
N TYR A 105 -27.62 -32.66 7.10
CA TYR A 105 -27.64 -33.94 7.84
C TYR A 105 -28.70 -33.93 8.98
N PRO A 106 -29.39 -35.04 9.30
CA PRO A 106 -29.20 -36.41 8.79
C PRO A 106 -30.01 -36.75 7.54
N ASP A 107 -30.78 -35.80 7.00
CA ASP A 107 -31.74 -36.09 5.94
C ASP A 107 -31.03 -36.57 4.68
N SER A 108 -31.35 -37.76 4.20
CA SER A 108 -30.64 -38.39 3.07
C SER A 108 -31.27 -38.02 1.73
N PRO A 109 -30.48 -37.69 0.69
CA PRO A 109 -29.02 -37.54 0.71
C PRO A 109 -28.58 -36.26 1.45
N ASN A 110 -27.45 -36.33 2.17
CA ASN A 110 -26.91 -35.21 2.96
C ASN A 110 -25.47 -34.82 2.62
N THR A 111 -25.15 -33.59 2.94
CA THR A 111 -23.78 -33.04 2.94
C THR A 111 -23.62 -32.03 4.06
N ASN A 112 -22.47 -32.00 4.72
CA ASN A 112 -22.07 -30.92 5.62
C ASN A 112 -20.69 -30.38 5.20
N TRP A 113 -20.60 -29.06 5.02
CA TRP A 113 -19.37 -28.27 4.97
C TRP A 113 -19.15 -27.67 6.36
N GLU A 114 -18.06 -28.01 7.02
CA GLU A 114 -17.95 -27.83 8.46
C GLU A 114 -16.52 -27.79 8.96
N PHE A 115 -16.37 -27.53 10.25
CA PHE A 115 -15.10 -27.48 10.97
C PHE A 115 -15.15 -28.43 12.16
N HIS A 116 -14.16 -29.32 12.26
CA HIS A 116 -14.13 -30.36 13.29
C HIS A 116 -13.59 -29.82 14.63
N SER A 117 -13.54 -30.69 15.65
CA SER A 117 -13.05 -30.37 17.00
C SER A 117 -11.58 -29.94 17.12
N ALA A 118 -10.79 -30.05 16.05
CA ALA A 118 -9.42 -29.54 16.03
C ALA A 118 -9.29 -28.29 15.14
N GLY A 119 -10.40 -27.62 14.81
CA GLY A 119 -10.42 -26.45 13.92
C GLY A 119 -10.30 -26.76 12.43
N GLN A 120 -9.91 -27.98 12.07
CA GLN A 120 -9.75 -28.42 10.68
C GLN A 120 -11.06 -28.40 9.87
N MET A 121 -10.97 -27.91 8.64
CA MET A 121 -12.02 -28.04 7.62
C MET A 121 -12.40 -29.50 7.40
N ARG A 122 -13.68 -29.77 7.20
CA ARG A 122 -14.21 -31.10 6.89
C ARG A 122 -15.39 -31.00 5.94
N LEU A 123 -15.37 -31.86 4.92
CA LEU A 123 -16.49 -32.14 4.04
C LEU A 123 -17.00 -33.55 4.35
N TRP A 124 -18.23 -33.61 4.87
CA TRP A 124 -18.95 -34.87 5.02
C TRP A 124 -19.93 -35.01 3.86
N TRP A 125 -19.66 -35.95 2.95
CA TRP A 125 -20.49 -36.16 1.77
C TRP A 125 -21.26 -37.47 1.85
N ASN A 126 -22.59 -37.43 1.75
CA ASN A 126 -23.52 -38.55 1.56
C ASN A 126 -23.12 -39.88 2.23
N GLY A 127 -23.15 -39.92 3.56
CA GLY A 127 -22.79 -41.13 4.32
C GLY A 127 -21.27 -41.39 4.41
N GLY A 128 -20.43 -40.35 4.24
CA GLY A 128 -18.98 -40.45 4.36
C GLY A 128 -18.28 -40.90 3.08
N GLN A 129 -18.87 -40.62 1.92
CA GLN A 129 -18.36 -40.91 0.59
C GLN A 129 -18.08 -39.62 -0.19
N PRO A 130 -17.00 -38.86 0.11
CA PRO A 130 -16.02 -39.08 1.18
C PRO A 130 -16.32 -38.31 2.48
N ASP A 131 -15.69 -38.75 3.58
CA ASP A 131 -15.37 -37.89 4.74
C ASP A 131 -13.95 -37.34 4.52
N PHE A 132 -13.85 -36.08 4.12
CA PHE A 132 -12.60 -35.45 3.69
C PHE A 132 -12.24 -34.29 4.61
N ARG A 133 -10.99 -34.20 5.07
CA ARG A 133 -10.53 -33.24 6.08
C ARG A 133 -9.24 -32.56 5.68
N GLY A 134 -9.10 -31.30 6.09
CA GLY A 134 -7.85 -30.55 6.11
C GLY A 134 -7.03 -30.90 7.35
N THR A 135 -6.00 -30.10 7.64
CA THR A 135 -5.10 -30.31 8.79
C THR A 135 -4.88 -29.06 9.63
N THR A 136 -5.26 -27.89 9.12
CA THR A 136 -5.01 -26.61 9.79
C THR A 136 -6.00 -26.36 10.92
N ASP A 137 -5.51 -25.92 12.09
CA ASP A 137 -6.38 -25.50 13.19
C ASP A 137 -6.77 -24.03 13.01
N LEU A 138 -8.02 -23.78 12.63
CA LEU A 138 -8.55 -22.44 12.37
C LEU A 138 -9.06 -21.73 13.63
N ARG A 139 -8.91 -22.32 14.82
CA ARG A 139 -9.31 -21.73 16.11
C ARG A 139 -8.22 -20.79 16.63
N ASP A 140 -7.95 -19.73 15.90
CA ASP A 140 -6.86 -18.79 16.19
C ASP A 140 -7.31 -17.33 16.40
N ASP A 141 -8.63 -17.09 16.31
CA ASP A 141 -9.26 -15.77 16.35
C ASP A 141 -8.85 -14.84 15.19
N THR A 142 -8.51 -15.40 14.02
CA THR A 142 -8.23 -14.63 12.81
C THR A 142 -9.21 -14.96 11.68
N TRP A 143 -9.38 -14.01 10.76
CA TRP A 143 -10.21 -14.21 9.58
C TRP A 143 -9.47 -15.06 8.55
N HIS A 144 -10.11 -16.13 8.10
CA HIS A 144 -9.64 -16.99 7.03
C HIS A 144 -10.70 -17.11 5.94
N HIS A 145 -10.26 -17.09 4.69
CA HIS A 145 -11.14 -17.48 3.59
C HIS A 145 -11.01 -18.97 3.32
N VAL A 146 -12.13 -19.68 3.39
CA VAL A 146 -12.20 -21.11 3.13
C VAL A 146 -12.94 -21.37 1.82
N ALA A 147 -12.51 -22.37 1.05
CA ALA A 147 -13.29 -22.86 -0.08
C ALA A 147 -13.23 -24.38 -0.20
N PHE A 148 -14.40 -24.98 -0.46
CA PHE A 148 -14.59 -26.39 -0.71
C PHE A 148 -14.99 -26.59 -2.17
N VAL A 149 -14.10 -27.16 -2.98
CA VAL A 149 -14.28 -27.30 -4.43
C VAL A 149 -14.49 -28.77 -4.78
N ARG A 150 -15.62 -29.09 -5.42
CA ARG A 150 -15.90 -30.38 -6.05
C ARG A 150 -15.76 -30.26 -7.55
N ASP A 151 -14.74 -30.91 -8.11
CA ASP A 151 -14.44 -30.92 -9.52
C ASP A 151 -14.66 -32.32 -10.12
N LYS A 152 -15.82 -32.50 -10.77
CA LYS A 152 -16.15 -33.74 -11.46
C LYS A 152 -15.30 -34.00 -12.70
N ALA A 153 -14.81 -32.96 -13.37
CA ALA A 153 -14.00 -33.11 -14.57
C ALA A 153 -12.61 -33.65 -14.22
N ALA A 154 -12.03 -33.14 -13.13
CA ALA A 154 -10.77 -33.63 -12.57
C ALA A 154 -10.94 -34.89 -11.69
N ASN A 155 -12.17 -35.30 -11.39
CA ASN A 155 -12.52 -36.34 -10.43
C ASN A 155 -11.83 -36.14 -9.06
N ALA A 156 -11.86 -34.91 -8.54
CA ALA A 156 -11.21 -34.54 -7.30
C ALA A 156 -12.02 -33.54 -6.45
N LEU A 157 -11.80 -33.61 -5.14
CA LEU A 157 -12.20 -32.59 -4.18
C LEU A 157 -10.97 -31.83 -3.69
N TYR A 158 -11.13 -30.53 -3.47
CA TYR A 158 -10.09 -29.65 -2.97
C TYR A 158 -10.60 -28.82 -1.79
N LEU A 159 -9.75 -28.63 -0.79
CA LEU A 159 -9.91 -27.62 0.25
C LEU A 159 -8.90 -26.52 -0.01
N TYR A 160 -9.35 -25.27 0.00
CA TYR A 160 -8.51 -24.09 -0.09
C TYR A 160 -8.65 -23.27 1.19
N LEU A 161 -7.52 -22.79 1.66
CA LEU A 161 -7.38 -21.89 2.79
C LEU A 161 -6.59 -20.67 2.31
N ASP A 162 -7.17 -19.48 2.46
CA ASP A 162 -6.58 -18.20 2.07
C ASP A 162 -6.05 -18.18 0.61
N GLY A 163 -6.84 -18.78 -0.28
CA GLY A 163 -6.55 -18.84 -1.72
C GLY A 163 -5.54 -19.89 -2.13
N ARG A 164 -4.93 -20.61 -1.17
CA ARG A 164 -3.98 -21.69 -1.42
C ARG A 164 -4.63 -23.04 -1.18
N ARG A 165 -4.30 -24.02 -2.01
CA ARG A 165 -4.81 -25.39 -1.83
C ARG A 165 -4.20 -26.01 -0.59
N GLU A 166 -5.02 -26.32 0.41
CA GLU A 166 -4.62 -27.00 1.64
C GLU A 166 -4.56 -28.52 1.43
N ALA A 167 -5.61 -29.11 0.84
CA ALA A 167 -5.75 -30.55 0.71
C ALA A 167 -6.49 -30.95 -0.58
N SER A 168 -6.28 -32.20 -1.03
CA SER A 168 -7.04 -32.81 -2.12
C SER A 168 -7.29 -34.30 -1.92
N THR A 169 -8.36 -34.83 -2.52
CA THR A 169 -8.61 -36.29 -2.59
C THR A 169 -9.11 -36.69 -3.99
N PRO A 170 -8.67 -37.83 -4.56
CA PRO A 170 -9.00 -38.26 -5.94
C PRO A 170 -10.38 -38.93 -6.04
N THR A 171 -11.38 -38.34 -5.41
CA THR A 171 -12.78 -38.75 -5.51
C THR A 171 -13.68 -37.53 -5.32
N VAL A 172 -14.85 -37.56 -5.95
CA VAL A 172 -15.89 -36.52 -5.81
C VAL A 172 -17.12 -37.02 -5.06
N GLY A 173 -17.11 -38.26 -4.58
CA GLY A 173 -18.30 -38.87 -3.99
C GLY A 173 -19.44 -39.07 -4.99
N THR A 174 -20.55 -39.64 -4.53
CA THR A 174 -21.74 -39.89 -5.36
C THR A 174 -22.44 -38.58 -5.71
N ASP A 175 -23.02 -38.48 -6.91
CA ASP A 175 -23.93 -37.39 -7.22
C ASP A 175 -25.18 -37.45 -6.33
N VAL A 176 -25.63 -36.29 -5.85
CA VAL A 176 -26.80 -36.17 -4.98
C VAL A 176 -27.80 -35.15 -5.52
N ALA A 177 -29.08 -35.47 -5.37
CA ALA A 177 -30.18 -34.53 -5.55
C ALA A 177 -30.84 -34.35 -4.19
N PHE A 178 -30.69 -33.15 -3.61
CA PHE A 178 -31.15 -32.89 -2.25
C PHE A 178 -32.68 -32.83 -2.16
N GLY A 179 -33.25 -33.48 -1.14
CA GLY A 179 -34.67 -33.38 -0.80
C GLY A 179 -34.97 -32.42 0.35
N THR A 180 -33.94 -31.95 1.05
CA THR A 180 -34.02 -31.02 2.19
C THR A 180 -33.15 -29.82 1.93
N VAL A 181 -33.66 -28.61 2.23
CA VAL A 181 -32.90 -27.36 2.18
C VAL A 181 -31.71 -27.39 3.15
N HIS A 182 -30.58 -26.86 2.73
CA HIS A 182 -29.45 -26.65 3.62
C HIS A 182 -29.74 -25.55 4.64
N LYS A 183 -28.98 -25.56 5.72
CA LYS A 183 -28.95 -24.50 6.73
C LYS A 183 -27.53 -23.95 6.84
N ILE A 184 -27.41 -22.64 7.05
CA ILE A 184 -26.13 -21.99 7.39
C ILE A 184 -26.01 -21.98 8.92
N GLY A 185 -24.83 -22.31 9.46
CA GLY A 185 -24.60 -22.38 10.90
C GLY A 185 -25.13 -23.65 11.58
N GLY A 186 -25.72 -24.60 10.83
CA GLY A 186 -26.30 -25.83 11.37
C GLY A 186 -26.78 -26.81 10.31
N ASP A 187 -27.56 -27.82 10.72
CA ASP A 187 -28.18 -28.82 9.84
C ASP A 187 -29.60 -29.22 10.31
N SER A 188 -30.08 -30.44 10.00
CA SER A 188 -31.43 -30.94 10.28
C SER A 188 -31.53 -31.88 11.49
N ARG A 189 -30.46 -32.09 12.26
CA ARG A 189 -30.56 -32.90 13.49
C ARG A 189 -31.55 -32.27 14.48
N ALA A 190 -32.41 -33.10 15.07
CA ALA A 190 -33.35 -32.64 16.11
C ALA A 190 -32.68 -32.40 17.47
N SER A 191 -31.53 -33.04 17.73
CA SER A 191 -30.75 -32.89 18.96
C SER A 191 -29.27 -33.16 18.70
N GLY A 192 -28.39 -32.63 19.56
CA GLY A 192 -26.93 -32.82 19.46
C GLY A 192 -26.33 -32.23 18.17
N MET A 193 -26.93 -31.18 17.63
CA MET A 193 -26.41 -30.48 16.45
C MET A 193 -25.14 -29.69 16.83
N PRO A 194 -24.03 -29.83 16.09
CA PRO A 194 -22.86 -28.99 16.27
C PRO A 194 -23.08 -27.69 15.48
N TYR A 195 -23.76 -26.73 16.13
CA TYR A 195 -23.94 -25.38 15.57
C TYR A 195 -22.58 -24.73 15.34
N PHE A 196 -22.49 -23.90 14.31
CA PHE A 196 -21.27 -23.16 14.04
C PHE A 196 -20.95 -22.19 15.18
N HIS A 197 -19.69 -22.12 15.56
CA HIS A 197 -19.17 -21.23 16.58
C HIS A 197 -18.11 -20.32 15.95
N GLY A 198 -18.48 -19.07 15.68
CA GLY A 198 -17.62 -18.07 15.05
C GLY A 198 -18.38 -17.08 14.20
N LEU A 199 -17.65 -16.22 13.51
CA LEU A 199 -18.21 -15.25 12.57
C LEU A 199 -18.16 -15.81 11.15
N VAL A 200 -19.20 -15.54 10.37
CA VAL A 200 -19.26 -15.83 8.92
C VAL A 200 -19.51 -14.53 8.17
N ASP A 201 -18.79 -14.35 7.09
CA ASP A 201 -18.92 -13.24 6.15
C ASP A 201 -18.81 -13.78 4.71
N ASP A 202 -19.54 -13.16 3.78
CA ASP A 202 -19.45 -13.38 2.34
C ASP A 202 -19.58 -14.85 1.90
N LEU A 203 -20.59 -15.58 2.41
CA LEU A 203 -20.83 -16.97 2.04
C LEU A 203 -21.36 -17.06 0.60
N GLN A 204 -20.62 -17.74 -0.26
CA GLN A 204 -20.91 -17.89 -1.69
C GLN A 204 -21.02 -19.38 -2.09
N VAL A 205 -22.00 -19.69 -2.94
CA VAL A 205 -22.22 -21.04 -3.48
C VAL A 205 -22.27 -21.00 -5.01
N TYR A 206 -21.44 -21.80 -5.66
CA TYR A 206 -21.33 -21.89 -7.11
C TYR A 206 -21.71 -23.29 -7.64
N SER A 207 -22.35 -23.36 -8.80
CA SER A 207 -22.71 -24.60 -9.52
C SER A 207 -21.59 -25.15 -10.41
N ARG A 208 -20.34 -24.80 -10.12
CA ARG A 208 -19.14 -25.33 -10.80
C ARG A 208 -17.92 -25.35 -9.87
N ALA A 209 -16.88 -26.02 -10.32
CA ALA A 209 -15.56 -25.92 -9.69
C ALA A 209 -14.93 -24.58 -10.06
N LEU A 210 -14.45 -23.83 -9.06
CA LEU A 210 -13.65 -22.63 -9.26
C LEU A 210 -12.16 -22.99 -9.35
N ALA A 211 -11.45 -22.33 -10.27
CA ALA A 211 -10.00 -22.41 -10.37
C ALA A 211 -9.31 -21.59 -9.26
N PRO A 212 -8.03 -21.84 -8.93
CA PRO A 212 -7.32 -21.10 -7.88
C PRO A 212 -7.35 -19.57 -8.05
N GLU A 213 -7.28 -19.09 -9.28
CA GLU A 213 -7.28 -17.66 -9.62
C GLU A 213 -8.67 -17.03 -9.38
N GLU A 214 -9.72 -17.81 -9.60
CA GLU A 214 -11.10 -17.43 -9.32
C GLU A 214 -11.36 -17.40 -7.81
N ILE A 215 -10.80 -18.34 -7.05
CA ILE A 215 -10.83 -18.34 -5.58
C ILE A 215 -10.15 -17.08 -5.05
N ALA A 216 -8.96 -16.75 -5.55
CA ALA A 216 -8.23 -15.53 -5.19
C ALA A 216 -9.00 -14.24 -5.53
N THR A 217 -9.89 -14.30 -6.53
CA THR A 217 -10.77 -13.19 -6.91
C THR A 217 -11.94 -13.06 -5.94
N ILE A 218 -12.69 -14.13 -5.68
CA ILE A 218 -13.88 -14.08 -4.82
C ILE A 218 -13.56 -13.80 -3.35
N MET A 219 -12.33 -14.07 -2.91
CA MET A 219 -11.80 -13.66 -1.60
C MET A 219 -11.88 -12.16 -1.36
N LYS A 220 -11.83 -11.37 -2.43
CA LYS A 220 -11.90 -9.91 -2.39
C LYS A 220 -13.34 -9.40 -2.54
N GLY A 221 -14.32 -10.30 -2.59
CA GLY A 221 -15.73 -10.05 -2.84
C GLY A 221 -16.17 -10.33 -4.28
N VAL A 222 -17.43 -10.69 -4.48
CA VAL A 222 -18.02 -10.81 -5.83
C VAL A 222 -18.27 -9.40 -6.39
N VAL A 223 -17.45 -9.01 -7.37
CA VAL A 223 -17.64 -7.77 -8.12
C VAL A 223 -18.70 -8.02 -9.20
N ASP A 224 -19.80 -7.26 -9.19
CA ASP A 224 -20.69 -7.22 -10.36
C ASP A 224 -20.01 -6.38 -11.45
N TYR A 225 -19.23 -7.03 -12.31
CA TYR A 225 -18.51 -6.36 -13.40
C TYR A 225 -19.41 -5.65 -14.41
N ARG A 226 -20.73 -5.75 -14.33
CA ARG A 226 -21.66 -4.95 -15.16
C ARG A 226 -21.80 -3.53 -14.62
N LYS A 227 -21.44 -3.31 -13.35
CA LYS A 227 -21.44 -2.02 -12.66
C LYS A 227 -20.09 -1.32 -12.82
N PRO A 228 -20.05 0.01 -12.63
CA PRO A 228 -18.80 0.75 -12.62
C PRO A 228 -18.04 0.47 -11.31
N SER A 229 -16.72 0.54 -11.37
CA SER A 229 -15.82 0.26 -10.23
C SER A 229 -14.64 1.23 -10.18
N ALA A 230 -13.79 1.11 -9.16
CA ALA A 230 -12.59 1.95 -8.97
C ALA A 230 -12.87 3.46 -9.16
N PRO A 231 -13.78 4.05 -8.36
CA PRO A 231 -14.07 5.48 -8.44
C PRO A 231 -12.85 6.32 -8.09
N GLN A 232 -12.67 7.42 -8.81
CA GLN A 232 -11.77 8.51 -8.47
C GLN A 232 -12.58 9.82 -8.53
N PRO A 233 -12.63 10.62 -7.46
CA PRO A 233 -12.10 10.36 -6.12
C PRO A 233 -12.61 9.05 -5.52
N ALA A 234 -11.75 8.37 -4.76
CA ALA A 234 -12.10 7.14 -4.06
C ALA A 234 -13.31 7.36 -3.13
N ASP A 235 -14.11 6.31 -2.90
CA ASP A 235 -15.25 6.42 -2.00
C ASP A 235 -14.80 6.78 -0.57
N GLY A 236 -15.45 7.77 0.02
CA GLY A 236 -15.12 8.33 1.32
C GLY A 236 -13.89 9.24 1.32
N ALA A 237 -13.29 9.56 0.17
CA ALA A 237 -12.10 10.42 0.11
C ALA A 237 -12.37 11.80 0.73
N VAL A 238 -11.40 12.32 1.48
CA VAL A 238 -11.43 13.66 2.06
C VAL A 238 -10.25 14.48 1.51
N ASP A 239 -10.31 15.80 1.67
CA ASP A 239 -9.28 16.72 1.15
C ASP A 239 -9.09 16.62 -0.37
N VAL A 240 -10.19 16.42 -1.09
CA VAL A 240 -10.18 16.33 -2.55
C VAL A 240 -10.07 17.72 -3.18
N PRO A 241 -9.25 17.91 -4.24
CA PRO A 241 -9.17 19.17 -4.96
C PRO A 241 -10.53 19.64 -5.48
N ALA A 242 -10.79 20.94 -5.36
CA ALA A 242 -12.07 21.53 -5.78
C ALA A 242 -12.33 21.43 -7.29
N ASP A 243 -11.30 21.22 -8.09
CA ASP A 243 -11.34 21.04 -9.55
C ASP A 243 -11.17 19.57 -9.97
N THR A 244 -11.39 18.62 -9.07
CA THR A 244 -11.30 17.20 -9.39
C THR A 244 -12.29 16.81 -10.49
N ALA A 245 -11.80 16.08 -11.49
CA ALA A 245 -12.66 15.28 -12.36
C ALA A 245 -13.07 13.99 -11.64
N LEU A 246 -14.22 13.45 -12.01
CA LEU A 246 -14.69 12.13 -11.61
C LEU A 246 -14.28 11.13 -12.69
N THR A 247 -13.62 10.03 -12.34
CA THR A 247 -13.30 8.93 -13.27
C THR A 247 -13.61 7.58 -12.64
N TRP A 248 -13.90 6.57 -13.45
CA TRP A 248 -14.21 5.22 -12.98
C TRP A 248 -13.74 4.18 -14.00
N SER A 249 -13.70 2.91 -13.58
CA SER A 249 -13.58 1.79 -14.51
C SER A 249 -14.98 1.38 -14.98
N PRO A 250 -15.26 1.39 -16.30
CA PRO A 250 -16.53 0.96 -16.84
C PRO A 250 -16.93 -0.46 -16.44
N GLY A 251 -18.24 -0.68 -16.36
CA GLY A 251 -18.80 -2.03 -16.43
C GLY A 251 -18.45 -2.71 -17.76
N ARG A 252 -18.23 -4.03 -17.73
CA ARG A 252 -17.78 -4.89 -18.85
C ARG A 252 -18.56 -4.74 -20.15
N TYR A 253 -19.86 -4.43 -20.07
CA TYR A 253 -20.74 -4.30 -21.22
C TYR A 253 -21.18 -2.86 -21.49
N ALA A 254 -20.66 -1.90 -20.74
CA ALA A 254 -21.01 -0.50 -20.86
C ALA A 254 -20.63 0.08 -22.22
N ALA A 255 -21.60 0.72 -22.86
CA ALA A 255 -21.38 1.54 -24.05
C ALA A 255 -21.42 3.03 -23.71
N THR A 256 -22.24 3.42 -22.73
CA THR A 256 -22.34 4.80 -22.23
C THR A 256 -22.66 4.80 -20.74
N HIS A 257 -22.49 5.96 -20.10
CA HIS A 257 -22.65 6.12 -18.65
C HIS A 257 -23.63 7.26 -18.32
N ASP A 258 -24.53 7.04 -17.37
CA ASP A 258 -25.30 8.14 -16.78
C ASP A 258 -24.65 8.54 -15.44
N VAL A 259 -24.29 9.82 -15.31
CA VAL A 259 -23.55 10.38 -14.18
C VAL A 259 -24.51 11.13 -13.26
N TYR A 260 -24.57 10.71 -12.00
CA TYR A 260 -25.34 11.37 -10.96
C TYR A 260 -24.40 11.98 -9.92
N LEU A 261 -24.61 13.24 -9.55
CA LEU A 261 -23.80 13.97 -8.57
C LEU A 261 -24.70 14.95 -7.78
N GLY A 262 -24.57 14.97 -6.46
CA GLY A 262 -25.30 15.89 -5.60
C GLY A 262 -24.84 15.89 -4.15
N THR A 263 -25.46 16.70 -3.30
CA THR A 263 -25.12 16.80 -1.86
C THR A 263 -26.01 15.94 -0.95
N SER A 264 -26.98 15.21 -1.53
CA SER A 264 -27.86 14.28 -0.81
C SER A 264 -27.62 12.85 -1.27
N ARG A 265 -27.15 11.99 -0.36
CA ARG A 265 -26.92 10.56 -0.62
C ARG A 265 -28.18 9.87 -1.12
N THR A 266 -29.32 10.13 -0.48
CA THR A 266 -30.61 9.54 -0.83
C THR A 266 -31.08 9.97 -2.22
N ALA A 267 -30.96 11.27 -2.55
CA ALA A 267 -31.33 11.74 -3.87
C ALA A 267 -30.51 11.08 -4.98
N VAL A 268 -29.20 10.93 -4.77
CA VAL A 268 -28.30 10.22 -5.70
C VAL A 268 -28.64 8.74 -5.78
N ALA A 269 -28.96 8.08 -4.66
CA ALA A 269 -29.34 6.66 -4.62
C ALA A 269 -30.67 6.38 -5.36
N ASP A 270 -31.64 7.28 -5.27
CA ASP A 270 -32.99 7.03 -5.77
C ASP A 270 -33.19 7.53 -7.21
N ALA A 271 -32.41 8.52 -7.65
CA ALA A 271 -32.54 9.12 -8.97
C ALA A 271 -32.47 8.11 -10.12
N GLY A 272 -33.15 8.40 -11.21
CA GLY A 272 -33.08 7.65 -12.46
C GLY A 272 -33.41 8.54 -13.65
N ARG A 273 -33.32 8.02 -14.88
CA ARG A 273 -33.60 8.79 -16.11
C ARG A 273 -34.97 9.48 -16.12
N THR A 274 -36.00 8.83 -15.59
CA THR A 274 -37.38 9.34 -15.58
C THR A 274 -37.68 10.25 -14.40
N ASN A 275 -36.92 10.11 -13.31
CA ASN A 275 -37.02 10.94 -12.12
C ASN A 275 -35.60 11.29 -11.63
N PRO A 276 -34.96 12.31 -12.22
CA PRO A 276 -33.55 12.59 -11.97
C PRO A 276 -33.27 13.26 -10.63
N LEU A 277 -34.29 13.69 -9.89
CA LEU A 277 -34.19 14.38 -8.58
C LEU A 277 -33.18 15.56 -8.55
N GLY A 278 -32.90 16.17 -9.70
CA GLY A 278 -31.94 17.27 -9.85
C GLY A 278 -30.47 16.86 -9.75
N VAL A 279 -30.15 15.56 -9.72
CA VAL A 279 -28.78 15.06 -9.54
C VAL A 279 -28.21 14.33 -10.75
N LEU A 280 -28.99 14.07 -11.81
CA LEU A 280 -28.46 13.57 -13.09
C LEU A 280 -27.73 14.69 -13.83
N VAL A 281 -26.40 14.68 -13.78
CA VAL A 281 -25.54 15.76 -14.32
C VAL A 281 -25.04 15.49 -15.73
N SER A 282 -24.94 14.22 -16.13
CA SER A 282 -24.67 13.85 -17.53
C SER A 282 -25.39 12.55 -17.88
N ARG A 283 -25.98 12.48 -19.07
CA ARG A 283 -26.70 11.30 -19.57
C ARG A 283 -26.04 10.80 -20.84
N GLY A 284 -25.73 9.51 -20.91
CA GLY A 284 -25.09 8.90 -22.08
C GLY A 284 -23.66 9.37 -22.32
N GLN A 285 -22.92 9.68 -21.25
CA GLN A 285 -21.50 10.02 -21.28
C GLN A 285 -20.71 8.90 -21.98
N ALA A 286 -19.87 9.25 -22.95
CA ALA A 286 -19.09 8.26 -23.71
C ALA A 286 -17.76 7.89 -23.01
N ALA A 287 -17.08 8.88 -22.43
CA ALA A 287 -15.85 8.65 -21.68
C ALA A 287 -16.17 8.26 -20.23
N PRO A 288 -15.37 7.40 -19.59
CA PRO A 288 -15.53 7.07 -18.17
C PRO A 288 -14.92 8.14 -17.26
N ALA A 289 -15.23 9.39 -17.60
CA ALA A 289 -14.75 10.59 -16.95
C ALA A 289 -15.82 11.68 -17.07
N TYR A 290 -15.97 12.48 -16.02
CA TYR A 290 -16.85 13.63 -15.98
C TYR A 290 -16.19 14.76 -15.19
N ASP A 291 -16.07 15.94 -15.79
CA ASP A 291 -15.58 17.14 -15.12
C ASP A 291 -16.78 17.96 -14.59
N PRO A 292 -17.01 18.01 -13.26
CA PRO A 292 -18.08 18.80 -12.69
C PRO A 292 -17.77 20.30 -12.65
N GLY A 293 -16.58 20.72 -13.08
CA GLY A 293 -16.04 22.04 -12.83
C GLY A 293 -15.69 22.24 -11.36
N ARG A 294 -15.59 23.51 -10.94
CA ARG A 294 -15.16 23.86 -9.58
C ARG A 294 -16.27 23.62 -8.54
N LEU A 295 -16.00 22.72 -7.61
CA LEU A 295 -16.85 22.34 -6.49
C LEU A 295 -16.62 23.21 -5.24
N THR A 296 -17.59 23.20 -4.33
CA THR A 296 -17.58 24.02 -3.11
C THR A 296 -16.63 23.45 -2.05
N PHE A 297 -15.77 24.28 -1.47
CA PHE A 297 -14.87 23.89 -0.39
C PHE A 297 -15.62 23.38 0.86
N GLY A 298 -15.08 22.33 1.48
CA GLY A 298 -15.63 21.70 2.67
C GLY A 298 -16.94 20.93 2.45
N GLN A 299 -17.47 20.91 1.22
CA GLN A 299 -18.70 20.22 0.90
C GLN A 299 -18.43 18.75 0.59
N THR A 300 -19.23 17.86 1.20
CA THR A 300 -19.31 16.45 0.81
C THR A 300 -20.29 16.30 -0.35
N TYR A 301 -19.86 15.60 -1.40
CA TYR A 301 -20.69 15.22 -2.54
C TYR A 301 -20.86 13.70 -2.57
N TYR A 302 -22.01 13.28 -3.07
CA TYR A 302 -22.36 11.89 -3.37
C TYR A 302 -22.52 11.75 -4.88
N TRP A 303 -22.05 10.63 -5.43
CA TRP A 303 -22.14 10.38 -6.85
C TRP A 303 -22.32 8.90 -7.15
N ARG A 304 -22.90 8.62 -8.32
CA ARG A 304 -23.19 7.28 -8.80
C ARG A 304 -23.10 7.28 -10.32
N ILE A 305 -22.64 6.17 -10.87
CA ILE A 305 -22.63 5.94 -12.31
C ILE A 305 -23.59 4.79 -12.61
N ASP A 306 -24.51 4.98 -13.55
CA ASP A 306 -25.32 3.89 -14.09
C ASP A 306 -24.79 3.50 -15.47
N GLU A 307 -24.43 2.22 -15.63
CA GLU A 307 -23.83 1.68 -16.84
C GLU A 307 -24.90 1.27 -17.85
N VAL A 308 -24.74 1.68 -19.11
CA VAL A 308 -25.75 1.48 -20.15
C VAL A 308 -25.15 0.63 -21.26
N ASN A 309 -25.71 -0.56 -21.47
CA ASN A 309 -25.21 -1.49 -22.49
C ASN A 309 -25.44 -1.00 -23.92
N ALA A 310 -24.66 -1.56 -24.85
CA ALA A 310 -24.91 -1.40 -26.28
C ALA A 310 -26.28 -1.96 -26.71
N ALA A 311 -26.80 -1.43 -27.81
CA ALA A 311 -27.98 -1.98 -28.48
C ALA A 311 -27.75 -3.46 -28.87
N PRO A 312 -28.81 -4.31 -28.91
CA PRO A 312 -30.23 -3.95 -28.84
C PRO A 312 -30.85 -3.96 -27.43
N ASN A 313 -30.15 -4.47 -26.41
CA ASN A 313 -30.75 -4.68 -25.09
C ASN A 313 -30.78 -3.39 -24.23
N ALA A 314 -29.84 -2.45 -24.45
CA ALA A 314 -29.77 -1.14 -23.78
C ALA A 314 -30.02 -1.15 -22.26
N ALA A 315 -29.70 -2.28 -21.60
CA ALA A 315 -29.92 -2.50 -20.19
C ALA A 315 -29.10 -1.50 -19.37
N ILE A 316 -29.69 -1.03 -18.26
CA ILE A 316 -29.06 -0.08 -17.34
C ILE A 316 -28.71 -0.83 -16.06
N PHE A 317 -27.42 -0.84 -15.71
CA PHE A 317 -26.90 -1.39 -14.46
C PHE A 317 -26.59 -0.23 -13.52
N ARG A 318 -27.46 -0.05 -12.53
CA ARG A 318 -27.30 0.98 -11.51
C ARG A 318 -26.05 0.68 -10.67
N GLY A 319 -25.13 1.65 -10.59
CA GLY A 319 -23.92 1.52 -9.77
C GLY A 319 -24.16 1.78 -8.29
N ASP A 320 -23.09 1.68 -7.51
CA ASP A 320 -23.12 1.98 -6.08
C ASP A 320 -22.91 3.49 -5.84
N VAL A 321 -23.42 4.00 -4.71
CA VAL A 321 -23.30 5.43 -4.38
C VAL A 321 -22.02 5.68 -3.60
N TRP A 322 -21.10 6.40 -4.24
CA TRP A 322 -19.84 6.83 -3.66
C TRP A 322 -19.92 8.26 -3.12
N SER A 323 -18.95 8.64 -2.31
CA SER A 323 -18.86 9.96 -1.69
C SER A 323 -17.43 10.49 -1.66
N PHE A 324 -17.28 11.81 -1.62
CA PHE A 324 -16.01 12.47 -1.32
C PHE A 324 -16.25 13.86 -0.73
N THR A 325 -15.27 14.38 0.00
CA THR A 325 -15.31 15.71 0.60
C THR A 325 -14.23 16.59 0.01
N ILE A 326 -14.66 17.70 -0.58
CA ILE A 326 -13.75 18.73 -1.07
C ILE A 326 -13.02 19.36 0.09
N GLU A 327 -11.76 19.68 -0.16
CA GLU A 327 -10.88 20.35 0.78
C GLU A 327 -11.50 21.53 1.53
N PRO A 328 -11.10 21.76 2.80
CA PRO A 328 -11.63 22.85 3.58
C PRO A 328 -11.16 24.22 3.06
N VAL A 329 -11.91 25.27 3.41
CA VAL A 329 -11.51 26.64 3.09
C VAL A 329 -10.20 27.01 3.79
N ALA A 330 -9.96 26.58 5.02
CA ALA A 330 -8.69 26.86 5.69
C ALA A 330 -8.20 25.64 6.44
N TYR A 331 -6.89 25.57 6.61
CA TYR A 331 -6.21 24.50 7.30
C TYR A 331 -5.62 25.03 8.59
N VAL A 332 -5.49 24.15 9.57
CA VAL A 332 -4.82 24.50 10.82
C VAL A 332 -3.32 24.58 10.56
N VAL A 333 -2.67 25.66 11.00
CA VAL A 333 -1.20 25.74 11.01
C VAL A 333 -0.68 24.64 11.94
N PRO A 334 0.21 23.75 11.49
CA PRO A 334 0.72 22.65 12.32
C PRO A 334 1.37 23.17 13.60
N ARG A 335 1.13 22.52 14.74
CA ARG A 335 1.70 22.93 16.03
C ARG A 335 3.23 22.99 16.01
N SER A 336 3.87 22.06 15.30
CA SER A 336 5.32 22.02 15.10
C SER A 336 5.88 23.21 14.32
N ALA A 337 5.02 23.95 13.61
CA ALA A 337 5.38 25.15 12.86
C ALA A 337 5.23 26.43 13.68
N ILE A 338 4.84 26.35 14.96
CA ILE A 338 4.58 27.51 15.81
C ILE A 338 5.52 27.52 17.01
N ALA A 339 6.18 28.64 17.26
CA ALA A 339 6.90 28.95 18.48
C ALA A 339 6.16 30.05 19.26
N ALA A 340 5.87 29.81 20.53
CA ALA A 340 5.19 30.77 21.40
C ALA A 340 6.16 31.40 22.41
N ALA A 341 6.10 32.72 22.55
CA ALA A 341 6.84 33.50 23.52
C ALA A 341 5.91 34.51 24.21
N ALA A 342 6.11 34.78 25.49
CA ALA A 342 5.28 35.74 26.23
C ALA A 342 6.12 36.74 27.01
N SER A 343 5.48 37.82 27.44
CA SER A 343 6.07 38.83 28.33
C SER A 343 6.57 38.23 29.64
N SER A 344 5.83 37.25 30.17
CA SER A 344 6.13 36.57 31.43
C SER A 344 5.23 35.33 31.60
N SER A 345 5.56 34.49 32.60
CA SER A 345 4.75 33.35 33.03
C SER A 345 4.69 33.30 34.56
N SER A 346 3.55 32.91 35.13
CA SER A 346 3.36 32.73 36.58
C SER A 346 4.22 31.59 37.14
N SER A 347 4.45 30.55 36.34
CA SER A 347 5.24 29.37 36.68
C SER A 347 5.88 28.75 35.44
N THR A 348 6.77 27.78 35.62
CA THR A 348 7.35 27.00 34.52
C THR A 348 6.33 26.10 33.82
N ASP A 349 5.30 25.67 34.54
CA ASP A 349 4.27 24.77 34.02
C ASP A 349 3.20 25.52 33.20
N GLU A 350 3.07 26.83 33.44
CA GLU A 350 2.12 27.75 32.77
C GLU A 350 2.81 28.60 31.69
N GLY A 351 3.73 27.99 30.95
CA GLY A 351 4.49 28.62 29.87
C GLY A 351 3.64 28.91 28.61
N PRO A 352 4.09 29.83 27.73
CA PRO A 352 3.37 30.17 26.50
C PRO A 352 3.16 28.97 25.55
N GLY A 353 4.03 27.95 25.61
CA GLY A 353 3.91 26.73 24.82
C GLY A 353 2.61 25.94 25.08
N ARG A 354 1.99 26.11 26.26
CA ARG A 354 0.68 25.50 26.56
C ARG A 354 -0.42 25.94 25.60
N THR A 355 -0.28 27.15 25.05
CA THR A 355 -1.28 27.69 24.12
C THR A 355 -1.17 27.17 22.69
N ILE A 356 -0.27 26.23 22.41
CA ILE A 356 -0.12 25.62 21.08
C ILE A 356 0.16 24.11 21.13
N ASP A 357 0.32 23.51 22.30
CA ASP A 357 0.72 22.10 22.43
C ASP A 357 -0.47 21.12 22.44
N GLY A 358 -1.70 21.62 22.64
CA GLY A 358 -2.91 20.82 22.70
C GLY A 358 -3.12 20.04 23.99
N SER A 359 -2.29 20.25 25.02
CA SER A 359 -2.29 19.46 26.26
C SER A 359 -3.62 19.47 27.02
N GLY A 360 -4.46 20.50 26.83
CA GLY A 360 -5.77 20.60 27.45
C GLY A 360 -6.98 20.29 26.58
N LEU A 361 -6.82 19.97 25.29
CA LEU A 361 -7.95 19.71 24.38
C LEU A 361 -8.36 18.23 24.37
N ASP A 362 -9.67 17.97 24.41
CA ASP A 362 -10.25 16.66 24.16
C ASP A 362 -10.57 16.43 22.67
N ALA A 363 -11.12 15.25 22.34
CA ALA A 363 -11.49 14.88 20.98
C ALA A 363 -12.64 15.73 20.39
N ALA A 364 -13.35 16.51 21.21
CA ALA A 364 -14.43 17.41 20.81
C ALA A 364 -13.97 18.88 20.72
N ASP A 365 -12.65 19.13 20.75
CA ASP A 365 -12.05 20.48 20.78
C ASP A 365 -12.48 21.31 22.01
N LEU A 366 -12.75 20.63 23.13
CA LEU A 366 -13.06 21.28 24.40
C LEU A 366 -11.85 21.25 25.34
N HIS A 367 -11.58 22.38 25.98
CA HIS A 367 -10.42 22.55 26.84
C HIS A 367 -10.70 22.18 28.30
N SER A 368 -9.68 21.64 28.97
CA SER A 368 -9.66 21.31 30.40
C SER A 368 -9.73 22.56 31.28
N ALA A 369 -9.88 22.36 32.60
CA ALA A 369 -9.76 23.40 33.62
C ALA A 369 -8.42 23.34 34.41
N ARG A 370 -7.46 22.51 33.96
CA ARG A 370 -6.19 22.33 34.68
C ARG A 370 -5.24 23.47 34.35
N LYS A 371 -4.65 24.07 35.39
CA LYS A 371 -3.70 25.20 35.22
C LYS A 371 -2.48 24.84 34.37
N GLY A 372 -1.95 23.63 34.54
CA GLY A 372 -0.78 23.15 33.79
C GLY A 372 -1.01 22.98 32.29
N ASP A 373 -2.25 23.10 31.81
CA ASP A 373 -2.61 23.03 30.39
C ASP A 373 -2.77 24.44 29.79
N MET A 374 -2.39 25.51 30.49
CA MET A 374 -2.69 26.90 30.12
C MET A 374 -1.48 27.80 30.32
N TRP A 375 -1.46 28.94 29.62
CA TRP A 375 -0.54 30.03 29.91
C TRP A 375 -1.20 31.04 30.85
N LEU A 376 -0.44 31.51 31.83
CA LEU A 376 -0.80 32.61 32.71
C LEU A 376 0.41 33.53 32.90
N SER A 377 0.23 34.84 32.71
CA SER A 377 1.28 35.82 32.92
C SER A 377 1.65 35.94 34.40
N SER A 378 2.87 36.41 34.71
CA SER A 378 3.13 36.98 36.04
C SER A 378 2.28 38.24 36.25
N ALA A 379 2.20 38.73 37.50
CA ALA A 379 1.56 40.01 37.79
C ALA A 379 2.22 41.15 36.98
N VAL A 380 1.39 41.92 36.28
CA VAL A 380 1.81 43.00 35.38
C VAL A 380 1.83 44.32 36.15
N ALA A 381 2.89 45.11 35.95
CA ALA A 381 2.99 46.46 36.51
C ALA A 381 1.98 47.42 35.86
N ALA A 382 1.63 48.51 36.54
CA ALA A 382 0.56 49.43 36.10
C ALA A 382 0.83 50.11 34.73
N ASP A 383 2.10 50.23 34.33
CA ASP A 383 2.57 50.82 33.08
C ASP A 383 3.05 49.77 32.05
N ALA A 384 2.84 48.48 32.34
CA ALA A 384 3.21 47.37 31.48
C ALA A 384 1.96 46.68 30.91
N SER A 385 2.17 45.79 29.94
CA SER A 385 1.10 44.95 29.38
C SER A 385 1.59 43.52 29.26
N ALA A 386 0.72 42.56 29.59
CA ALA A 386 0.97 41.17 29.24
C ALA A 386 0.76 40.97 27.74
N TRP A 387 1.70 40.27 27.10
CA TRP A 387 1.58 39.89 25.71
C TRP A 387 2.03 38.46 25.50
N ILE A 388 1.45 37.81 24.49
CA ILE A 388 1.90 36.54 23.96
C ILE A 388 2.07 36.66 22.44
N ARG A 389 3.15 36.11 21.92
CA ARG A 389 3.58 36.20 20.53
C ARG A 389 3.78 34.80 19.98
N TYR A 390 3.26 34.58 18.79
CA TYR A 390 3.40 33.38 18.00
C TYR A 390 4.28 33.69 16.79
N GLU A 391 5.32 32.90 16.59
CA GLU A 391 6.20 32.92 15.43
C GLU A 391 5.99 31.65 14.64
N PHE A 392 5.77 31.79 13.34
CA PHE A 392 5.64 30.68 12.41
C PHE A 392 6.97 30.40 11.70
N ASP A 393 7.14 29.15 11.25
CA ASP A 393 8.30 28.70 10.47
C ASP A 393 8.46 29.46 9.14
N LYS A 394 7.34 29.89 8.54
CA LYS A 394 7.28 30.70 7.32
C LYS A 394 6.13 31.71 7.35
N VAL A 395 6.01 32.49 6.28
CA VAL A 395 4.86 33.41 6.10
C VAL A 395 3.64 32.59 5.66
N TYR A 396 2.54 32.71 6.39
CA TYR A 396 1.24 32.12 6.06
C TYR A 396 0.26 33.19 5.61
N ALA A 397 -0.67 32.82 4.73
CA ALA A 397 -1.89 33.60 4.48
C ALA A 397 -2.92 33.25 5.57
N LEU A 398 -2.89 33.96 6.70
CA LEU A 398 -3.77 33.66 7.82
C LEU A 398 -5.23 33.97 7.47
N GLN A 399 -6.09 32.97 7.56
CA GLN A 399 -7.53 33.13 7.42
C GLN A 399 -8.17 33.47 8.77
N GLY A 400 -7.71 32.90 9.86
CA GLY A 400 -8.33 33.13 11.15
C GLY A 400 -7.55 32.59 12.34
N MET A 401 -8.05 32.87 13.54
CA MET A 401 -7.49 32.41 14.80
C MET A 401 -8.63 32.05 15.77
N LEU A 402 -8.58 30.84 16.32
CA LEU A 402 -9.45 30.40 17.41
C LEU A 402 -8.71 30.58 18.73
N VAL A 403 -9.39 31.12 19.74
CA VAL A 403 -8.79 31.42 21.05
C VAL A 403 -9.62 30.76 22.13
N TRP A 404 -8.99 29.93 22.97
CA TRP A 404 -9.56 29.44 24.22
C TRP A 404 -9.01 30.29 25.36
N ASN A 405 -9.89 30.92 26.12
CA ASN A 405 -9.50 31.79 27.22
C ASN A 405 -9.05 30.97 28.44
N HIS A 406 -8.32 31.58 29.37
CA HIS A 406 -7.88 30.91 30.60
C HIS A 406 -9.07 30.34 31.38
N ASN A 407 -9.05 29.04 31.65
CA ASN A 407 -10.22 28.29 32.12
C ASN A 407 -9.97 27.56 33.44
N SER A 408 -8.98 27.99 34.24
CA SER A 408 -8.78 27.39 35.55
C SER A 408 -10.01 27.58 36.45
N GLU A 409 -10.15 26.74 37.48
CA GLU A 409 -11.19 26.87 38.52
C GLU A 409 -11.24 28.26 39.22
N LEU A 410 -10.15 29.04 39.15
CA LEU A 410 -10.10 30.41 39.67
C LEU A 410 -10.76 31.43 38.75
N GLU A 411 -11.04 31.08 37.51
CA GLU A 411 -11.56 32.01 36.51
C GLU A 411 -12.86 32.69 36.95
N PRO A 412 -13.88 32.00 37.50
CA PRO A 412 -15.11 32.65 37.98
C PRO A 412 -14.89 33.62 39.15
N LEU A 413 -13.87 33.37 39.97
CA LEU A 413 -13.58 34.14 41.18
C LEU A 413 -12.70 35.37 40.91
N VAL A 414 -11.67 35.21 40.07
CA VAL A 414 -10.60 36.20 39.87
C VAL A 414 -10.66 36.87 38.51
N GLY A 415 -11.13 36.16 37.48
CA GLY A 415 -11.19 36.64 36.10
C GLY A 415 -9.80 36.85 35.49
N LEU A 416 -9.01 35.78 35.43
CA LEU A 416 -7.63 35.75 34.90
C LEU A 416 -7.61 35.73 33.37
N GLY A 417 -8.70 35.32 32.73
CA GLY A 417 -8.84 35.33 31.28
C GLY A 417 -8.79 36.74 30.70
N ILE A 418 -8.23 36.83 29.49
CA ILE A 418 -8.21 38.08 28.73
C ILE A 418 -9.64 38.42 28.30
N ARG A 419 -10.10 39.62 28.61
CA ARG A 419 -11.39 40.15 28.14
C ARG A 419 -11.20 40.96 26.87
N GLU A 420 -10.30 41.94 26.90
CA GLU A 420 -10.01 42.82 25.77
C GLU A 420 -8.55 42.65 25.35
N ALA A 421 -8.28 42.54 24.05
CA ALA A 421 -6.94 42.38 23.50
C ALA A 421 -6.72 43.21 22.24
N THR A 422 -5.50 43.73 22.06
CA THR A 422 -5.03 44.21 20.76
C THR A 422 -4.33 43.06 20.06
N ILE A 423 -4.69 42.81 18.80
CA ILE A 423 -4.04 41.79 17.97
C ILE A 423 -3.22 42.49 16.91
N GLU A 424 -1.96 42.10 16.79
CA GLU A 424 -1.03 42.61 15.79
C GLU A 424 -0.40 41.47 15.01
N TYR A 425 -0.02 41.73 13.76
CA TYR A 425 0.66 40.78 12.91
C TYR A 425 1.82 41.42 12.16
N SER A 426 2.78 40.60 11.76
CA SER A 426 3.96 41.01 11.02
C SER A 426 4.48 39.89 10.11
N ALA A 427 5.07 40.26 8.96
CA ALA A 427 5.75 39.33 8.07
C ALA A 427 7.25 39.20 8.36
N ASP A 428 7.86 40.24 8.94
CA ASP A 428 9.31 40.38 9.16
C ASP A 428 9.71 40.45 10.65
N GLY A 429 8.73 40.56 11.56
CA GLY A 429 8.94 40.69 13.00
C GLY A 429 9.33 42.11 13.45
N VAL A 430 9.49 43.05 12.51
CA VAL A 430 9.93 44.43 12.73
C VAL A 430 8.77 45.40 12.52
N THR A 431 8.07 45.26 11.40
CA THR A 431 6.94 46.10 11.02
C THR A 431 5.64 45.44 11.47
N TRP A 432 4.97 46.01 12.46
CA TRP A 432 3.73 45.47 13.04
C TRP A 432 2.50 46.24 12.56
N LYS A 433 1.43 45.50 12.26
CA LYS A 433 0.13 46.05 11.88
C LYS A 433 -0.93 45.56 12.86
N THR A 434 -1.77 46.47 13.34
CA THR A 434 -2.93 46.11 14.17
C THR A 434 -4.04 45.52 13.31
N LEU A 435 -4.60 44.39 13.75
CA LEU A 435 -5.73 43.72 13.12
C LEU A 435 -7.04 44.31 13.65
N GLY A 436 -7.60 45.28 12.92
CA GLY A 436 -8.82 45.96 13.34
C GLY A 436 -8.61 46.80 14.62
N GLY A 437 -9.61 46.80 15.50
CA GLY A 437 -9.53 47.42 16.83
C GLY A 437 -9.32 46.40 17.95
N THR A 438 -9.65 46.80 19.18
CA THR A 438 -9.65 45.90 20.33
C THR A 438 -10.66 44.76 20.13
N GLN A 439 -10.21 43.53 20.35
CA GLN A 439 -11.01 42.31 20.26
C GLN A 439 -11.47 41.90 21.66
N GLU A 440 -12.71 41.41 21.78
CA GLU A 440 -13.25 40.90 23.04
C GLU A 440 -13.29 39.35 23.01
N PHE A 441 -12.81 38.71 24.08
CA PHE A 441 -12.87 37.25 24.25
C PHE A 441 -13.86 36.89 25.35
N ALA A 442 -14.72 35.92 25.08
CA ALA A 442 -15.68 35.45 26.08
C ALA A 442 -14.96 34.91 27.32
N ARG A 443 -15.57 35.09 28.49
CA ARG A 443 -15.08 34.53 29.75
C ARG A 443 -15.27 33.02 29.74
N ALA A 444 -14.27 32.27 30.20
CA ALA A 444 -14.39 30.83 30.37
C ALA A 444 -15.15 30.48 31.67
N SER A 445 -15.69 29.26 31.75
CA SER A 445 -16.54 28.82 32.88
C SER A 445 -15.75 28.41 34.13
N GLY A 446 -14.46 28.13 33.99
CA GLY A 446 -13.64 27.52 35.03
C GLY A 446 -13.87 26.01 35.19
N GLN A 447 -14.56 25.37 34.24
CA GLN A 447 -14.91 23.95 34.26
C GLN A 447 -14.35 23.26 33.01
N ALA A 448 -14.07 21.96 33.09
CA ALA A 448 -13.67 21.19 31.91
C ALA A 448 -14.78 21.23 30.85
N GLY A 449 -14.39 21.16 29.58
CA GLY A 449 -15.34 21.23 28.46
C GLY A 449 -15.49 22.65 27.88
N SER A 450 -14.47 23.51 28.00
CA SER A 450 -14.54 24.89 27.51
C SER A 450 -14.26 24.97 26.00
N ALA A 451 -15.22 25.46 25.22
CA ALA A 451 -15.03 25.70 23.78
C ALA A 451 -14.20 26.96 23.50
N ALA A 452 -13.84 27.17 22.23
CA ALA A 452 -13.18 28.39 21.79
C ALA A 452 -14.02 29.63 22.18
N SER A 453 -13.39 30.56 22.89
CA SER A 453 -14.00 31.76 23.44
C SER A 453 -14.08 32.91 22.43
N ALA A 454 -13.32 32.83 21.33
CA ALA A 454 -13.38 33.77 20.23
C ALA A 454 -12.91 33.15 18.90
N THR A 455 -13.42 33.67 17.79
CA THR A 455 -12.93 33.43 16.44
C THR A 455 -12.58 34.78 15.81
N ILE A 456 -11.31 34.96 15.44
CA ILE A 456 -10.79 36.20 14.87
C ILE A 456 -10.52 35.96 13.39
N ASP A 457 -11.07 36.82 12.52
CA ASP A 457 -10.84 36.77 11.08
C ASP A 457 -9.61 37.60 10.69
N PHE A 458 -8.69 36.98 9.95
CA PHE A 458 -7.48 37.63 9.43
C PHE A 458 -7.63 37.99 7.95
N ALA A 459 -8.71 37.60 7.29
CA ALA A 459 -9.00 37.92 5.89
C ALA A 459 -7.85 37.59 4.91
N GLY A 460 -7.06 36.56 5.20
CA GLY A 460 -5.96 36.10 4.34
C GLY A 460 -4.68 36.91 4.42
N VAL A 461 -4.46 37.74 5.46
CA VAL A 461 -3.24 38.56 5.55
C VAL A 461 -1.98 37.69 5.64
N ALA A 462 -0.91 38.14 4.98
CA ALA A 462 0.39 37.50 5.06
C ALA A 462 1.07 37.84 6.40
N ALA A 463 1.32 36.82 7.22
CA ALA A 463 1.96 36.96 8.51
C ALA A 463 2.88 35.77 8.82
N ARG A 464 4.03 36.08 9.41
CA ARG A 464 4.91 35.12 10.09
C ARG A 464 4.82 35.24 11.61
N TYR A 465 4.36 36.40 12.11
CA TYR A 465 4.23 36.68 13.52
C TYR A 465 2.83 37.18 13.84
N VAL A 466 2.27 36.74 14.96
CA VAL A 466 1.07 37.30 15.57
C VAL A 466 1.35 37.61 17.04
N ARG A 467 0.90 38.76 17.53
CA ARG A 467 0.99 39.16 18.93
C ARG A 467 -0.38 39.52 19.47
N ILE A 468 -0.72 38.97 20.63
CA ILE A 468 -1.90 39.31 21.40
C ILE A 468 -1.41 40.10 22.62
N THR A 469 -1.79 41.36 22.72
CA THR A 469 -1.48 42.24 23.85
C THR A 469 -2.74 42.46 24.67
N ALA A 470 -2.75 42.01 25.92
CA ALA A 470 -3.91 42.11 26.79
C ALA A 470 -4.16 43.57 27.21
N VAL A 471 -5.42 43.99 27.14
CA VAL A 471 -5.88 45.33 27.54
C VAL A 471 -6.63 45.24 28.87
N ARG A 472 -7.55 44.27 29.01
CA ARG A 472 -8.31 44.03 30.25
C ARG A 472 -8.56 42.55 30.49
N ASN A 473 -8.72 42.18 31.76
CA ASN A 473 -9.21 40.88 32.19
C ASN A 473 -10.64 40.99 32.75
N TRP A 474 -11.22 39.87 33.17
CA TRP A 474 -12.64 39.81 33.56
C TRP A 474 -12.95 40.22 35.00
N GLY A 475 -11.96 40.20 35.91
CA GLY A 475 -12.22 40.44 37.33
C GLY A 475 -11.42 41.57 37.97
N GLY A 476 -10.37 42.10 37.33
CA GLY A 476 -9.59 43.26 37.81
C GLY A 476 -8.89 43.09 39.17
N LEU A 477 -9.08 41.96 39.84
CA LEU A 477 -8.58 41.66 41.19
C LEU A 477 -7.07 41.42 41.19
N LEU A 478 -6.57 40.72 40.17
CA LEU A 478 -5.14 40.53 39.94
C LEU A 478 -4.79 41.07 38.55
N PRO A 479 -3.66 41.78 38.38
CA PRO A 479 -3.18 42.24 37.08
C PRO A 479 -2.49 41.08 36.34
N GLN A 480 -3.20 39.97 36.13
CA GLN A 480 -2.71 38.79 35.43
C GLN A 480 -3.66 38.43 34.28
N TYR A 481 -3.09 37.79 33.26
CA TYR A 481 -3.75 37.50 32.00
C TYR A 481 -3.33 36.13 31.51
N GLY A 482 -4.29 35.30 31.10
CA GLY A 482 -3.99 33.97 30.60
C GLY A 482 -4.82 33.59 29.38
N LEU A 483 -4.33 32.57 28.69
CA LEU A 483 -5.01 31.87 27.61
C LEU A 483 -4.78 30.37 27.78
N SER A 484 -5.71 29.57 27.28
CA SER A 484 -5.61 28.11 27.32
C SER A 484 -4.98 27.56 26.05
N GLU A 485 -5.52 27.89 24.87
CA GLU A 485 -5.09 27.37 23.57
C GLU A 485 -5.34 28.43 22.49
N VAL A 486 -4.49 28.48 21.47
CA VAL A 486 -4.65 29.33 20.30
C VAL A 486 -4.36 28.51 19.04
N ARG A 487 -5.32 28.50 18.11
CA ARG A 487 -5.20 27.76 16.85
C ARG A 487 -5.29 28.72 15.67
N PHE A 488 -4.29 28.70 14.80
CA PHE A 488 -4.25 29.52 13.59
C PHE A 488 -4.76 28.74 12.38
N LEU A 489 -5.55 29.40 11.55
CA LEU A 489 -6.09 28.87 10.30
C LEU A 489 -5.46 29.62 9.14
N TYR A 490 -5.04 28.93 8.09
CA TYR A 490 -4.41 29.53 6.90
C TYR A 490 -5.04 29.04 5.59
N LEU A 491 -4.95 29.90 4.57
CA LEU A 491 -5.25 29.57 3.19
C LEU A 491 -4.02 28.93 2.53
N PRO A 492 -4.14 27.79 1.84
CA PRO A 492 -3.01 27.11 1.23
C PRO A 492 -2.61 27.80 -0.08
N MET A 493 -1.80 28.84 0.03
CA MET A 493 -1.37 29.67 -1.10
C MET A 493 -0.09 29.17 -1.77
N ALA A 494 0.69 28.33 -1.08
CA ALA A 494 1.91 27.71 -1.59
C ALA A 494 1.64 26.28 -2.11
N ALA A 495 2.54 25.82 -2.98
CA ALA A 495 2.52 24.45 -3.49
C ALA A 495 2.70 23.44 -2.35
N ARG A 496 2.04 22.29 -2.43
CA ARG A 496 2.02 21.24 -1.40
C ARG A 496 1.79 19.86 -2.00
N GLN A 497 1.88 18.81 -1.18
CA GLN A 497 1.66 17.42 -1.60
C GLN A 497 2.49 17.04 -2.85
N PRO A 498 3.83 17.12 -2.76
CA PRO A 498 4.71 16.80 -3.88
C PRO A 498 4.62 15.32 -4.27
N SER A 499 4.79 15.07 -5.57
CA SER A 499 5.08 13.77 -6.14
C SER A 499 6.32 13.91 -7.05
N PRO A 500 7.40 13.15 -6.85
CA PRO A 500 7.61 12.19 -5.76
C PRO A 500 7.46 12.83 -4.37
N ALA A 501 7.05 12.04 -3.39
CA ALA A 501 6.95 12.51 -2.00
C ALA A 501 8.32 13.02 -1.52
N SER A 502 8.32 14.05 -0.66
CA SER A 502 9.58 14.59 -0.15
C SER A 502 10.35 13.52 0.63
N GLY A 503 11.63 13.34 0.31
CA GLY A 503 12.48 12.29 0.85
C GLY A 503 12.30 10.92 0.20
N ALA A 504 11.51 10.80 -0.88
CA ALA A 504 11.34 9.51 -1.58
C ALA A 504 12.67 8.98 -2.12
N GLU A 505 12.94 7.69 -1.93
CA GLU A 505 14.13 7.00 -2.43
C GLU A 505 13.77 6.01 -3.53
N GLY A 506 14.75 5.61 -4.34
CA GLY A 506 14.55 4.62 -5.39
C GLY A 506 13.59 5.08 -6.51
N VAL A 507 13.40 6.39 -6.71
CA VAL A 507 12.42 6.90 -7.67
C VAL A 507 12.83 6.52 -9.10
N SER A 508 11.97 5.76 -9.78
CA SER A 508 12.22 5.31 -11.16
C SER A 508 12.19 6.45 -12.17
N LEU A 509 13.04 6.34 -13.20
CA LEU A 509 13.15 7.32 -14.29
C LEU A 509 12.35 6.90 -15.54
N PRO A 510 11.80 7.85 -16.32
CA PRO A 510 11.85 9.31 -16.12
C PRO A 510 10.93 9.78 -14.98
N VAL A 511 11.26 10.91 -14.37
CA VAL A 511 10.47 11.51 -13.28
C VAL A 511 9.66 12.69 -13.80
N THR A 512 8.36 12.67 -13.53
CA THR A 512 7.49 13.85 -13.61
C THR A 512 7.25 14.37 -12.21
N LEU A 513 7.70 15.58 -11.91
CA LEU A 513 7.35 16.28 -10.69
C LEU A 513 5.89 16.74 -10.79
N ARG A 514 5.09 16.48 -9.76
CA ARG A 514 3.71 16.96 -9.63
C ARG A 514 3.51 17.51 -8.23
N TRP A 515 2.57 18.43 -8.08
CA TRP A 515 2.21 19.00 -6.78
C TRP A 515 0.74 19.38 -6.80
N ARG A 516 0.23 19.77 -5.63
CA ARG A 516 -1.03 20.45 -5.51
C ARG A 516 -0.78 21.95 -5.50
N SER A 517 -1.42 22.63 -6.46
CA SER A 517 -1.31 24.07 -6.63
C SER A 517 -1.74 24.85 -5.40
N GLY A 518 -1.07 25.98 -5.17
CA GLY A 518 -1.59 27.03 -4.32
C GLY A 518 -2.93 27.58 -4.83
N ARG A 519 -3.85 27.91 -3.93
CA ARG A 519 -5.27 28.22 -4.25
C ARG A 519 -5.50 29.36 -5.24
N GLN A 520 -4.54 30.28 -5.36
CA GLN A 520 -4.60 31.42 -6.28
C GLN A 520 -3.45 31.44 -7.27
N ALA A 521 -2.75 30.33 -7.46
CA ALA A 521 -1.66 30.23 -8.42
C ALA A 521 -2.18 30.49 -9.84
N ALA A 522 -1.51 31.39 -10.56
CA ALA A 522 -1.70 31.56 -12.00
C ALA A 522 -0.56 30.91 -12.79
N ARG A 523 0.61 30.76 -12.16
CA ARG A 523 1.82 30.16 -12.71
C ARG A 523 2.64 29.54 -11.58
N HIS A 524 3.38 28.49 -11.91
CA HIS A 524 4.28 27.79 -11.01
C HIS A 524 5.73 28.00 -11.47
N ASP A 525 6.58 28.52 -10.59
CA ASP A 525 8.01 28.69 -10.85
C ASP A 525 8.77 27.57 -10.12
N VAL A 526 9.22 26.57 -10.89
CA VAL A 526 9.86 25.33 -10.42
C VAL A 526 11.38 25.50 -10.41
N CYS A 527 12.01 25.18 -9.28
CA CYS A 527 13.46 25.13 -9.12
C CYS A 527 13.90 23.69 -8.83
N LEU A 528 14.92 23.17 -9.51
CA LEU A 528 15.44 21.81 -9.30
C LEU A 528 16.98 21.82 -9.33
N SER A 529 17.62 21.17 -8.38
CA SER A 529 19.10 21.12 -8.26
C SER A 529 19.54 19.98 -7.35
N THR A 530 20.78 19.52 -7.49
CA THR A 530 21.43 18.63 -6.50
C THR A 530 21.99 19.38 -5.29
N ASP A 531 21.91 20.71 -5.29
CA ASP A 531 22.36 21.61 -4.21
C ASP A 531 21.15 22.21 -3.51
N GLU A 532 20.85 21.72 -2.31
CA GLU A 532 19.72 22.15 -1.47
C GLU A 532 19.75 23.66 -1.19
N LYS A 533 20.94 24.23 -0.97
CA LYS A 533 21.10 25.64 -0.63
C LYS A 533 20.70 26.54 -1.80
N LYS A 534 21.05 26.14 -3.03
CA LYS A 534 20.59 26.88 -4.23
C LYS A 534 19.08 26.86 -4.38
N VAL A 535 18.43 25.76 -4.01
CA VAL A 535 16.97 25.63 -4.07
C VAL A 535 16.33 26.49 -2.99
N SER A 536 16.77 26.38 -1.73
CA SER A 536 16.20 27.15 -0.62
C SER A 536 16.36 28.66 -0.84
N GLU A 537 17.54 29.13 -1.26
CA GLU A 537 17.83 30.54 -1.57
C GLU A 537 17.21 31.03 -2.90
N GLY A 538 16.70 30.13 -3.75
CA GLY A 538 16.10 30.48 -5.04
C GLY A 538 17.13 30.95 -6.09
N THR A 539 18.37 30.48 -6.00
CA THR A 539 19.45 30.76 -6.96
C THR A 539 19.64 29.63 -7.98
N ALA A 540 18.95 28.50 -7.81
CA ALA A 540 18.85 27.45 -8.81
C ALA A 540 18.11 27.94 -10.08
N PRO A 541 18.35 27.33 -11.26
CA PRO A 541 17.59 27.62 -12.47
C PRO A 541 16.08 27.46 -12.25
N VAL A 542 15.31 28.42 -12.75
CA VAL A 542 13.85 28.47 -12.63
C VAL A 542 13.21 28.13 -13.96
N VAL A 543 12.22 27.24 -13.95
CA VAL A 543 11.36 26.93 -15.08
C VAL A 543 9.91 27.21 -14.71
N SER A 544 9.20 27.94 -15.55
CA SER A 544 7.79 28.26 -15.30
C SER A 544 6.84 27.33 -16.05
N THR A 545 5.74 26.96 -15.41
CA THR A 545 4.63 26.18 -16.01
C THR A 545 3.28 26.70 -15.55
N THR A 546 2.23 26.44 -16.32
CA THR A 546 0.83 26.80 -16.00
C THR A 546 0.02 25.60 -15.51
N VAL A 547 0.61 24.40 -15.52
CA VAL A 547 0.02 23.18 -14.96
C VAL A 547 0.87 22.70 -13.78
N PRO A 548 0.30 22.01 -12.80
CA PRO A 548 1.04 21.58 -11.61
C PRO A 548 1.87 20.31 -11.87
N ALA A 549 2.64 20.32 -12.95
CA ALA A 549 3.52 19.24 -13.37
C ALA A 549 4.75 19.76 -14.13
N PHE A 550 5.88 19.05 -14.00
CA PHE A 550 7.14 19.35 -14.68
C PHE A 550 7.94 18.05 -14.97
N ASP A 551 8.25 17.78 -16.24
CA ASP A 551 9.02 16.61 -16.67
C ASP A 551 10.53 16.86 -16.60
N THR A 552 11.28 15.88 -16.07
CA THR A 552 12.71 16.00 -15.74
C THR A 552 13.57 15.07 -16.60
N ASP A 553 13.63 15.29 -17.91
CA ASP A 553 14.26 14.36 -18.88
C ASP A 553 15.80 14.17 -18.73
N THR A 554 16.44 14.69 -17.69
CA THR A 554 17.91 14.81 -17.60
C THR A 554 18.52 14.35 -16.27
N LEU A 555 17.75 13.67 -15.41
CA LEU A 555 18.27 13.23 -14.10
C LEU A 555 19.23 12.05 -14.24
N ALA A 556 20.31 12.06 -13.48
CA ALA A 556 21.21 10.92 -13.29
C ALA A 556 20.68 9.94 -12.23
N LEU A 557 21.00 8.65 -12.41
CA LEU A 557 20.73 7.56 -11.45
C LEU A 557 21.48 7.75 -10.12
N GLY A 558 20.92 7.23 -9.03
CA GLY A 558 21.52 7.25 -7.69
C GLY A 558 21.83 8.65 -7.15
N ARG A 559 21.11 9.69 -7.59
CA ARG A 559 21.31 11.08 -7.16
C ARG A 559 20.10 11.61 -6.41
N THR A 560 20.38 12.35 -5.34
CA THR A 560 19.39 13.15 -4.63
C THR A 560 19.24 14.51 -5.29
N TYR A 561 18.00 14.89 -5.56
CA TYR A 561 17.62 16.21 -6.05
C TYR A 561 16.74 16.90 -5.03
N TYR A 562 16.93 18.21 -4.93
CA TYR A 562 16.12 19.12 -4.16
C TYR A 562 15.34 20.00 -5.12
N TRP A 563 14.10 20.30 -4.77
CA TRP A 563 13.24 21.14 -5.59
C TRP A 563 12.24 21.91 -4.76
N LYS A 564 11.74 23.00 -5.32
CA LYS A 564 10.64 23.77 -4.75
C LYS A 564 9.81 24.37 -5.86
N VAL A 565 8.57 24.71 -5.53
CA VAL A 565 7.66 25.41 -6.43
C VAL A 565 7.16 26.68 -5.77
N ASN A 566 7.48 27.82 -6.37
CA ASN A 566 6.92 29.10 -5.96
C ASN A 566 5.64 29.36 -6.74
N GLU A 567 4.56 29.67 -6.02
CA GLU A 567 3.25 29.94 -6.61
C GLU A 567 3.09 31.42 -6.91
N VAL A 568 2.89 31.77 -8.18
CA VAL A 568 2.92 33.15 -8.65
C VAL A 568 1.55 33.60 -9.16
N ASN A 569 1.16 34.80 -8.75
CA ASN A 569 -0.01 35.51 -9.26
C ASN A 569 0.25 37.02 -9.27
N ASP A 570 0.55 37.55 -10.46
CA ASP A 570 0.85 38.96 -10.67
C ASP A 570 -0.35 39.90 -10.42
N ALA A 571 -1.58 39.38 -10.34
CA ALA A 571 -2.78 40.15 -10.03
C ALA A 571 -3.05 40.24 -8.51
N ALA A 572 -2.51 39.33 -7.70
CA ALA A 572 -2.74 39.28 -6.26
C ALA A 572 -1.95 40.35 -5.49
N ALA A 573 -2.34 40.64 -4.25
CA ALA A 573 -1.62 41.58 -3.38
C ALA A 573 -0.21 41.06 -3.02
N VAL A 574 -0.13 39.76 -2.70
CA VAL A 574 1.15 39.03 -2.56
C VAL A 574 1.40 38.33 -3.89
N LYS A 575 2.48 38.73 -4.58
CA LYS A 575 2.76 38.29 -5.96
C LYS A 575 3.27 36.86 -6.05
N ALA A 576 3.97 36.39 -5.04
CA ALA A 576 4.54 35.04 -5.02
C ALA A 576 4.50 34.46 -3.60
N TRP A 577 4.16 33.18 -3.52
CA TRP A 577 4.22 32.38 -2.29
C TRP A 577 5.30 31.32 -2.45
N ALA A 578 6.30 31.34 -1.58
CA ALA A 578 7.36 30.35 -1.60
C ALA A 578 6.83 28.98 -1.16
N GLY A 579 7.15 27.94 -1.94
CA GLY A 579 6.92 26.56 -1.55
C GLY A 579 7.99 26.04 -0.59
N ASP A 580 7.69 24.89 0.02
CA ASP A 580 8.68 24.16 0.81
C ASP A 580 9.74 23.54 -0.10
N VAL A 581 10.93 23.28 0.45
CA VAL A 581 11.98 22.51 -0.23
C VAL A 581 11.68 21.04 -0.04
N TRP A 582 11.52 20.32 -1.14
CA TRP A 582 11.33 18.88 -1.19
C TRP A 582 12.56 18.21 -1.78
N SER A 583 12.72 16.92 -1.50
CA SER A 583 13.80 16.13 -2.08
C SER A 583 13.31 14.77 -2.58
N PHE A 584 14.07 14.14 -3.47
CA PHE A 584 13.93 12.74 -3.81
C PHE A 584 15.25 12.18 -4.31
N THR A 585 15.46 10.88 -4.19
CA THR A 585 16.61 10.14 -4.69
C THR A 585 16.16 9.19 -5.79
N THR A 586 16.73 9.34 -6.98
CA THR A 586 16.45 8.46 -8.13
C THR A 586 16.96 7.04 -7.87
N GLN A 587 16.34 6.04 -8.48
CA GLN A 587 16.83 4.65 -8.49
C GLN A 587 18.34 4.57 -8.84
N GLU A 588 19.05 3.65 -8.22
CA GLU A 588 20.51 3.55 -8.32
C GLU A 588 20.99 2.95 -9.65
N TYR A 589 20.14 2.10 -10.26
CA TYR A 589 20.46 1.36 -11.47
C TYR A 589 19.21 1.14 -12.34
N LEU A 590 19.44 0.75 -13.60
CA LEU A 590 18.41 0.16 -14.45
C LEU A 590 18.57 -1.36 -14.45
N VAL A 591 17.46 -2.10 -14.41
CA VAL A 591 17.47 -3.56 -14.56
C VAL A 591 17.45 -3.91 -16.04
N VAL A 592 18.40 -4.75 -16.48
CA VAL A 592 18.36 -5.39 -17.80
C VAL A 592 17.65 -6.73 -17.68
N ASP A 593 17.99 -7.52 -16.67
CA ASP A 593 17.29 -8.74 -16.26
C ASP A 593 17.64 -9.06 -14.81
N ASP A 594 16.64 -9.24 -13.96
CA ASP A 594 16.77 -9.76 -12.59
C ASP A 594 16.31 -11.22 -12.49
N PHE A 595 15.90 -11.82 -13.62
CA PHE A 595 15.38 -13.18 -13.73
C PHE A 595 14.09 -13.48 -12.95
N GLU A 596 13.47 -12.50 -12.31
CA GLU A 596 12.31 -12.70 -11.42
C GLU A 596 10.97 -12.87 -12.12
N ALA A 597 10.91 -12.51 -13.41
CA ALA A 597 9.70 -12.49 -14.21
C ALA A 597 9.35 -13.84 -14.86
N TYR A 598 10.30 -14.78 -14.95
CA TYR A 598 10.11 -16.05 -15.65
C TYR A 598 9.30 -17.05 -14.83
N ILE A 599 8.39 -17.79 -15.47
CA ILE A 599 7.60 -18.85 -14.84
C ILE A 599 7.63 -20.14 -15.68
N ASN A 600 6.99 -21.21 -15.20
CA ASN A 600 7.00 -22.51 -15.88
C ASN A 600 5.97 -22.62 -17.03
N ALA A 601 5.21 -21.55 -17.29
CA ALA A 601 4.21 -21.50 -18.35
C ALA A 601 4.86 -21.20 -19.71
N GLU A 602 4.32 -21.80 -20.77
CA GLU A 602 4.75 -21.54 -22.16
C GLU A 602 4.60 -20.05 -22.53
N GLY A 603 5.60 -19.50 -23.22
CA GLY A 603 5.71 -18.08 -23.55
C GLY A 603 6.39 -17.22 -22.47
N GLU A 604 6.62 -17.76 -21.28
CA GLU A 604 7.23 -17.06 -20.15
C GLU A 604 8.39 -17.88 -19.52
N ARG A 605 8.89 -18.90 -20.21
CA ARG A 605 10.01 -19.72 -19.73
C ARG A 605 11.33 -19.03 -20.03
N ILE A 606 12.30 -19.21 -19.13
CA ILE A 606 13.58 -18.51 -19.20
C ILE A 606 14.35 -18.75 -20.52
N TYR A 607 14.31 -19.97 -21.07
CA TYR A 607 14.96 -20.33 -22.35
C TYR A 607 14.22 -19.84 -23.60
N GLU A 608 12.98 -19.36 -23.47
CA GLU A 608 12.25 -18.73 -24.58
C GLU A 608 12.66 -17.25 -24.75
N THR A 609 13.24 -16.65 -23.70
CA THR A 609 13.78 -15.28 -23.74
C THR A 609 15.30 -15.25 -23.91
N TRP A 610 16.00 -16.16 -23.25
CA TRP A 610 17.44 -16.35 -23.38
C TRP A 610 17.71 -17.55 -24.27
N ILE A 611 17.98 -17.29 -25.55
CA ILE A 611 18.25 -18.35 -26.52
C ILE A 611 19.55 -19.06 -26.19
N ASP A 612 19.60 -20.37 -26.41
CA ASP A 612 20.74 -21.22 -26.07
C ASP A 612 21.27 -22.02 -27.27
N GLY A 613 22.09 -23.03 -26.99
CA GLY A 613 22.76 -23.89 -27.95
C GLY A 613 21.83 -24.63 -28.90
N TRP A 614 20.57 -24.82 -28.54
CA TRP A 614 19.60 -25.51 -29.39
C TRP A 614 19.19 -24.63 -30.56
N GLU A 615 19.11 -23.32 -30.34
CA GLU A 615 18.76 -22.34 -31.37
C GLU A 615 20.00 -21.76 -32.05
N ASN A 616 21.00 -21.34 -31.27
CA ASN A 616 22.20 -20.70 -31.80
C ASN A 616 23.34 -21.67 -32.18
N LYS A 617 23.14 -22.97 -32.00
CA LYS A 617 24.08 -24.05 -32.35
C LYS A 617 25.43 -23.97 -31.62
N THR A 618 25.43 -23.47 -30.39
CA THR A 618 26.57 -23.48 -29.48
C THR A 618 26.41 -24.56 -28.39
N GLY A 619 27.38 -24.69 -27.48
CA GLY A 619 27.36 -25.72 -26.43
C GLY A 619 26.53 -25.39 -25.17
N SER A 620 25.72 -24.33 -25.18
CA SER A 620 24.96 -23.84 -24.02
C SER A 620 23.58 -24.49 -23.87
N GLN A 621 23.11 -24.59 -22.64
CA GLN A 621 21.71 -24.88 -22.29
C GLN A 621 21.25 -23.89 -21.22
N VAL A 622 20.18 -23.15 -21.51
CA VAL A 622 19.55 -22.23 -20.57
C VAL A 622 18.46 -22.96 -19.81
N GLY A 623 18.45 -22.80 -18.49
CA GLY A 623 17.45 -23.45 -17.66
C GLY A 623 17.69 -24.94 -17.45
N TYR A 624 16.92 -25.52 -16.55
CA TYR A 624 16.83 -26.97 -16.37
C TYR A 624 15.98 -27.62 -17.47
N LEU A 625 16.12 -28.94 -17.66
CA LEU A 625 15.32 -29.69 -18.62
C LEU A 625 13.90 -29.97 -18.11
N GLU A 626 13.69 -29.88 -16.80
CA GLU A 626 12.40 -30.09 -16.13
C GLU A 626 12.07 -28.87 -15.27
N ALA A 627 10.78 -28.62 -15.07
CA ALA A 627 10.32 -27.53 -14.23
C ALA A 627 10.64 -27.80 -12.74
N PRO A 628 11.01 -26.78 -11.94
CA PRO A 628 11.15 -25.38 -12.33
C PRO A 628 12.37 -25.14 -13.23
N PHE A 629 12.17 -24.40 -14.33
CA PHE A 629 13.22 -24.23 -15.33
C PHE A 629 14.32 -23.24 -14.88
N ALA A 630 13.98 -22.26 -14.05
CA ALA A 630 14.95 -21.40 -13.38
C ALA A 630 15.44 -22.01 -12.05
N GLU A 631 16.61 -21.60 -11.59
CA GLU A 631 17.20 -22.08 -10.34
C GLU A 631 16.63 -21.29 -9.15
N GLN A 632 16.08 -21.96 -8.13
CA GLN A 632 15.33 -21.30 -7.03
C GLN A 632 16.04 -21.36 -5.66
N THR A 633 17.19 -22.02 -5.58
CA THR A 633 17.98 -22.21 -4.34
C THR A 633 19.34 -21.54 -4.41
N ILE A 634 19.99 -21.56 -5.57
CA ILE A 634 21.23 -20.82 -5.82
C ILE A 634 20.86 -19.49 -6.45
N VAL A 635 20.54 -18.51 -5.60
CA VAL A 635 20.05 -17.18 -5.98
C VAL A 635 20.94 -16.12 -5.35
N HIS A 636 21.18 -15.00 -6.03
CA HIS A 636 21.93 -13.88 -5.49
C HIS A 636 21.00 -12.95 -4.70
N GLU A 637 19.96 -12.43 -5.36
CA GLU A 637 18.84 -11.68 -4.77
C GLU A 637 17.53 -12.17 -5.39
N GLY A 638 16.39 -11.98 -4.72
CA GLY A 638 15.09 -12.40 -5.28
C GLY A 638 14.74 -13.87 -5.05
N ARG A 639 14.02 -14.47 -6.00
CA ARG A 639 13.45 -15.83 -5.94
C ARG A 639 14.16 -16.81 -6.85
N GLN A 640 14.83 -16.36 -7.92
CA GLN A 640 15.43 -17.28 -8.89
C GLN A 640 16.58 -16.67 -9.69
N SER A 641 17.48 -17.54 -10.18
CA SER A 641 18.59 -17.17 -11.06
C SER A 641 18.58 -17.97 -12.36
N LEU A 642 19.42 -17.56 -13.32
CA LEU A 642 19.63 -18.26 -14.60
C LEU A 642 20.69 -19.37 -14.45
N PRO A 643 20.34 -20.66 -14.50
CA PRO A 643 21.32 -21.71 -14.66
C PRO A 643 21.70 -21.84 -16.15
N LEU A 644 23.00 -21.78 -16.44
CA LEU A 644 23.58 -21.94 -17.77
C LEU A 644 24.57 -23.11 -17.75
N THR A 645 24.14 -24.25 -18.29
CA THR A 645 25.04 -25.40 -18.52
C THR A 645 25.79 -25.19 -19.83
N TYR A 646 27.07 -25.55 -19.90
CA TYR A 646 27.88 -25.37 -21.11
C TYR A 646 28.83 -26.53 -21.36
N THR A 647 29.09 -26.83 -22.64
CA THR A 647 30.07 -27.86 -23.07
C THR A 647 30.65 -27.55 -24.46
N ASN A 648 31.95 -27.30 -24.53
CA ASN A 648 32.68 -26.88 -25.73
C ASN A 648 33.52 -28.02 -26.33
N THR A 649 32.90 -29.17 -26.65
CA THR A 649 33.60 -30.35 -27.20
C THR A 649 33.74 -30.34 -28.72
N SER A 650 33.06 -29.42 -29.42
CA SER A 650 33.12 -29.28 -30.88
C SER A 650 33.25 -27.81 -31.29
N ALA A 651 33.83 -27.57 -32.47
CA ALA A 651 33.95 -26.23 -33.03
C ALA A 651 32.55 -25.59 -33.16
N PRO A 652 32.35 -24.31 -32.77
CA PRO A 652 33.36 -23.27 -32.56
C PRO A 652 34.04 -23.21 -31.16
N PHE A 653 33.83 -24.20 -30.29
CA PHE A 653 34.36 -24.23 -28.91
C PHE A 653 33.89 -23.05 -28.05
N THR A 654 32.64 -22.64 -28.28
CA THR A 654 31.94 -21.61 -27.51
C THR A 654 30.56 -22.10 -27.12
N SER A 655 30.10 -21.64 -25.96
CA SER A 655 28.73 -21.80 -25.47
C SER A 655 28.19 -20.43 -25.17
N GLU A 656 27.13 -20.01 -25.85
CA GLU A 656 26.56 -18.66 -25.72
C GLU A 656 25.09 -18.75 -25.39
N THR A 657 24.63 -17.94 -24.45
CA THR A 657 23.22 -17.59 -24.34
C THR A 657 23.02 -16.13 -24.73
N GLN A 658 21.93 -15.83 -25.42
CA GLN A 658 21.67 -14.49 -25.94
C GLN A 658 20.23 -14.06 -25.66
N ARG A 659 20.09 -12.82 -25.19
CA ARG A 659 18.81 -12.13 -25.08
C ARG A 659 18.71 -11.08 -26.18
N PHE A 660 17.55 -11.00 -26.83
CA PHE A 660 17.21 -9.93 -27.76
C PHE A 660 16.23 -8.94 -27.12
N PHE A 661 16.34 -7.68 -27.53
CA PHE A 661 15.39 -6.63 -27.17
C PHE A 661 14.57 -6.28 -28.40
N ASP A 662 13.23 -6.41 -28.29
CA ASP A 662 12.29 -6.08 -29.36
C ASP A 662 12.50 -4.64 -29.85
N GLU A 663 12.60 -3.71 -28.88
CA GLU A 663 12.95 -2.32 -29.12
C GLU A 663 14.40 -2.03 -28.71
N PRO A 664 15.15 -1.24 -29.49
CA PRO A 664 16.52 -0.89 -29.15
C PRO A 664 16.56 -0.06 -27.86
N GLN A 665 17.43 -0.46 -26.94
CA GLN A 665 17.64 0.22 -25.67
C GLN A 665 18.77 1.26 -25.78
N ASP A 666 18.58 2.43 -25.18
CA ASP A 666 19.62 3.46 -25.08
C ASP A 666 20.24 3.41 -23.68
N TRP A 667 21.35 2.68 -23.56
CA TRP A 667 22.13 2.52 -22.33
C TRP A 667 23.06 3.71 -22.06
N THR A 668 22.98 4.81 -22.83
CA THR A 668 23.72 6.05 -22.53
C THR A 668 22.92 7.03 -21.67
N ARG A 669 21.64 6.73 -21.42
CA ARG A 669 20.75 7.58 -20.61
C ARG A 669 21.18 7.61 -19.15
N TYR A 670 20.80 8.69 -18.47
CA TYR A 670 20.90 8.85 -17.02
C TYR A 670 22.33 8.67 -16.44
N GLY A 671 23.34 8.88 -17.29
CA GLY A 671 24.75 8.81 -16.91
C GLY A 671 25.31 7.39 -16.80
N VAL A 672 24.61 6.38 -17.30
CA VAL A 672 25.06 4.97 -17.28
C VAL A 672 26.45 4.82 -17.93
N ALA A 673 27.34 4.11 -17.23
CA ALA A 673 28.70 3.83 -17.65
C ALA A 673 29.10 2.36 -17.46
N THR A 674 28.35 1.61 -16.64
CA THR A 674 28.73 0.26 -16.20
C THR A 674 27.57 -0.71 -16.36
N LEU A 675 27.85 -1.91 -16.85
CA LEU A 675 26.97 -3.08 -16.74
C LEU A 675 27.52 -4.00 -15.66
N THR A 676 26.69 -4.45 -14.73
CA THR A 676 27.06 -5.49 -13.77
C THR A 676 26.29 -6.76 -14.05
N LEU A 677 26.93 -7.91 -13.85
CA LEU A 677 26.24 -9.19 -13.69
C LEU A 677 26.84 -9.93 -12.50
N HIS A 678 26.01 -10.70 -11.80
CA HIS A 678 26.44 -11.59 -10.74
C HIS A 678 26.54 -12.99 -11.32
N PHE A 679 27.62 -13.71 -11.00
CA PHE A 679 27.78 -15.08 -11.41
C PHE A 679 28.35 -15.96 -10.31
N ARG A 680 27.95 -17.22 -10.31
CA ARG A 680 28.45 -18.26 -9.41
C ARG A 680 28.70 -19.53 -10.20
N GLY A 681 29.75 -20.26 -9.85
CA GLY A 681 30.10 -21.51 -10.51
C GLY A 681 29.93 -22.75 -9.66
N ALA A 682 30.34 -23.87 -10.25
CA ALA A 682 30.43 -25.18 -9.62
C ALA A 682 31.88 -25.68 -9.69
N ALA A 683 32.23 -26.61 -8.80
CA ALA A 683 33.54 -27.26 -8.84
C ALA A 683 33.81 -27.86 -10.23
N ASP A 684 35.07 -27.88 -10.65
CA ASP A 684 35.54 -28.38 -11.95
C ASP A 684 35.11 -27.60 -13.21
N ASN A 685 34.44 -26.45 -13.04
CA ASN A 685 34.18 -25.54 -14.15
C ASN A 685 35.49 -25.06 -14.81
N THR A 686 35.49 -24.97 -16.13
CA THR A 686 36.65 -24.56 -16.95
C THR A 686 36.23 -23.61 -18.07
N GLY A 687 37.18 -22.86 -18.63
CA GLY A 687 36.93 -21.96 -19.76
C GLY A 687 37.12 -20.49 -19.41
N GLN A 688 36.73 -19.62 -20.34
CA GLN A 688 36.85 -18.16 -20.22
C GLN A 688 35.48 -17.52 -20.44
N LEU A 689 34.97 -16.84 -19.40
CA LEU A 689 33.71 -16.08 -19.45
C LEU A 689 33.90 -14.77 -20.23
N TYR A 690 32.88 -14.38 -20.99
CA TYR A 690 32.78 -13.10 -21.65
C TYR A 690 31.32 -12.67 -21.83
N VAL A 691 31.14 -11.39 -22.16
CA VAL A 691 29.85 -10.82 -22.57
C VAL A 691 29.99 -10.20 -23.97
N LYS A 692 28.90 -10.18 -24.76
CA LYS A 692 28.81 -9.33 -25.94
C LYS A 692 27.62 -8.38 -25.82
N ILE A 693 27.84 -7.11 -26.18
CA ILE A 693 26.79 -6.09 -26.32
C ILE A 693 26.75 -5.69 -27.79
N ASN A 694 25.64 -5.95 -28.50
CA ASN A 694 25.54 -5.76 -29.95
C ASN A 694 26.73 -6.36 -30.73
N ASN A 695 27.23 -7.53 -30.29
CA ASN A 695 28.44 -8.23 -30.80
C ASN A 695 29.80 -7.68 -30.35
N THR A 696 29.87 -6.56 -29.62
CA THR A 696 31.14 -6.09 -29.03
C THR A 696 31.48 -6.98 -27.84
N LYS A 697 32.53 -7.80 -27.97
CA LYS A 697 32.96 -8.76 -26.96
C LYS A 697 33.82 -8.10 -25.88
N VAL A 698 33.50 -8.35 -24.63
CA VAL A 698 34.29 -7.98 -23.45
C VAL A 698 34.60 -9.23 -22.65
N LEU A 699 35.88 -9.52 -22.44
CA LEU A 699 36.34 -10.67 -21.66
C LEU A 699 36.18 -10.40 -20.17
N TYR A 700 35.80 -11.42 -19.39
CA TYR A 700 35.90 -11.36 -17.93
C TYR A 700 37.37 -11.18 -17.54
N PRO A 701 37.74 -10.11 -16.82
CA PRO A 701 39.14 -9.79 -16.53
C PRO A 701 39.74 -10.61 -15.39
N GLY A 702 38.92 -11.34 -14.62
CA GLY A 702 39.39 -12.19 -13.52
C GLY A 702 39.99 -13.52 -14.00
N GLU A 703 40.60 -14.24 -13.06
CA GLU A 703 41.22 -15.54 -13.35
C GLU A 703 40.19 -16.59 -13.78
N ALA A 704 40.55 -17.50 -14.69
CA ALA A 704 39.68 -18.58 -15.15
C ALA A 704 39.19 -19.48 -13.99
N ALA A 705 39.98 -19.62 -12.92
CA ALA A 705 39.60 -20.37 -11.72
C ALA A 705 38.38 -19.78 -10.99
N ASN A 706 38.03 -18.51 -11.23
CA ASN A 706 36.82 -17.89 -10.67
C ASN A 706 35.55 -18.58 -11.16
N LEU A 707 35.55 -19.19 -12.35
CA LEU A 707 34.39 -19.95 -12.83
C LEU A 707 34.11 -21.19 -11.99
N ALA A 708 35.06 -21.67 -11.18
CA ALA A 708 34.89 -22.82 -10.29
C ALA A 708 34.50 -22.45 -8.85
N LYS A 709 34.36 -21.16 -8.53
CA LYS A 709 34.00 -20.71 -7.18
C LYS A 709 32.50 -20.90 -6.94
N THR A 710 32.18 -21.52 -5.81
CA THR A 710 30.81 -21.78 -5.35
C THR A 710 30.21 -20.62 -4.55
N LEU A 711 30.82 -19.43 -4.61
CA LEU A 711 30.31 -18.18 -4.05
C LEU A 711 29.94 -17.23 -5.19
N TRP A 712 28.97 -16.36 -4.94
CA TRP A 712 28.59 -15.31 -5.87
C TRP A 712 29.72 -14.29 -6.06
N GLN A 713 29.89 -13.87 -7.30
CA GLN A 713 30.89 -12.91 -7.73
C GLN A 713 30.24 -11.84 -8.58
N THR A 714 30.57 -10.58 -8.32
CA THR A 714 30.13 -9.46 -9.16
C THR A 714 31.16 -9.20 -10.24
N TRP A 715 30.72 -9.20 -11.50
CA TRP A 715 31.51 -8.67 -12.60
C TRP A 715 30.93 -7.34 -13.04
N SER A 716 31.71 -6.28 -12.88
CA SER A 716 31.40 -4.96 -13.42
C SER A 716 32.16 -4.70 -14.71
N ILE A 717 31.44 -4.34 -15.75
CA ILE A 717 31.91 -4.14 -17.12
C ILE A 717 31.87 -2.65 -17.44
N ASP A 718 33.03 -2.07 -17.77
CA ASP A 718 33.11 -0.75 -18.37
C ASP A 718 32.48 -0.79 -19.77
N LEU A 719 31.48 0.06 -20.01
CA LEU A 719 30.77 0.14 -21.28
C LEU A 719 31.48 1.02 -22.30
N SER A 720 32.50 1.79 -21.91
CA SER A 720 33.24 2.68 -22.81
C SER A 720 33.73 2.00 -24.12
N PRO A 721 34.17 0.71 -24.13
CA PRO A 721 34.60 0.05 -25.37
C PRO A 721 33.49 -0.22 -26.39
N VAL A 722 32.21 -0.23 -25.96
CA VAL A 722 31.05 -0.43 -26.86
C VAL A 722 30.74 0.84 -27.67
N GLY A 723 31.14 2.01 -27.17
CA GLY A 723 31.03 3.29 -27.86
C GLY A 723 29.60 3.66 -28.26
N THR A 724 29.41 4.12 -29.50
CA THR A 724 28.11 4.59 -30.00
C THR A 724 27.03 3.49 -30.07
N GLY A 725 27.43 2.22 -30.02
CA GLY A 725 26.51 1.08 -30.02
C GLY A 725 25.57 1.05 -28.80
N LEU A 726 25.94 1.72 -27.72
CA LEU A 726 25.14 1.82 -26.49
C LEU A 726 23.83 2.60 -26.65
N ARG A 727 23.71 3.45 -27.68
CA ARG A 727 22.47 4.20 -27.96
C ARG A 727 21.36 3.34 -28.58
N SER A 728 21.70 2.11 -28.99
CA SER A 728 20.78 1.21 -29.69
C SER A 728 21.15 -0.25 -29.43
N VAL A 729 21.16 -0.64 -28.15
CA VAL A 729 21.41 -2.02 -27.70
C VAL A 729 20.21 -2.91 -28.07
N ARG A 730 20.47 -3.95 -28.86
CA ARG A 730 19.47 -4.92 -29.33
C ARG A 730 19.73 -6.34 -28.85
N SER A 731 20.94 -6.62 -28.40
CA SER A 731 21.25 -7.93 -27.82
C SER A 731 22.32 -7.86 -26.75
N LEU A 732 22.16 -8.76 -25.77
CA LEU A 732 23.14 -9.08 -24.74
C LEU A 732 23.44 -10.58 -24.82
N THR A 733 24.72 -10.94 -24.91
CA THR A 733 25.18 -12.34 -24.93
C THR A 733 26.07 -12.60 -23.73
N ILE A 734 25.85 -13.72 -23.05
CA ILE A 734 26.77 -14.27 -22.05
C ILE A 734 27.38 -15.53 -22.66
N GLY A 735 28.71 -15.64 -22.67
CA GLY A 735 29.39 -16.74 -23.33
C GLY A 735 30.60 -17.28 -22.60
N ILE A 736 30.88 -18.56 -22.82
CA ILE A 736 32.06 -19.27 -22.30
C ILE A 736 32.81 -19.88 -23.49
N GLU A 737 34.09 -19.53 -23.63
CA GLU A 737 34.98 -20.10 -24.64
C GLU A 737 36.08 -20.98 -24.05
N GLY A 738 36.63 -21.86 -24.87
CA GLY A 738 37.75 -22.72 -24.53
C GLY A 738 37.50 -24.15 -24.99
N ALA A 739 38.49 -24.75 -25.65
CA ALA A 739 38.38 -26.13 -26.11
C ALA A 739 38.20 -27.08 -24.93
N ASN A 740 37.17 -27.93 -24.99
CA ASN A 740 36.76 -28.86 -23.93
C ASN A 740 36.29 -28.21 -22.62
N ALA A 741 36.07 -26.88 -22.61
CA ALA A 741 35.48 -26.21 -21.46
C ALA A 741 34.07 -26.76 -21.20
N LYS A 742 33.75 -27.00 -19.93
CA LYS A 742 32.43 -27.52 -19.52
C LYS A 742 32.11 -27.10 -18.09
N GLY A 743 30.83 -27.05 -17.76
CA GLY A 743 30.37 -26.75 -16.41
C GLY A 743 28.95 -26.20 -16.36
N ILE A 744 28.61 -25.62 -15.21
CA ILE A 744 27.38 -24.85 -15.00
C ILE A 744 27.71 -23.53 -14.30
N LEU A 745 27.22 -22.41 -14.83
CA LEU A 745 27.27 -21.11 -14.19
C LEU A 745 25.84 -20.66 -13.88
N TYR A 746 25.66 -20.02 -12.74
CA TYR A 746 24.44 -19.34 -12.35
C TYR A 746 24.65 -17.85 -12.54
N PHE A 747 23.69 -17.17 -13.15
CA PHE A 747 23.72 -15.73 -13.38
C PHE A 747 22.52 -15.05 -12.74
N ASP A 748 22.75 -13.86 -12.21
CA ASP A 748 21.72 -13.08 -11.55
C ASP A 748 22.00 -11.57 -11.68
N ASP A 749 20.97 -10.76 -11.45
CA ASP A 749 21.04 -9.30 -11.30
C ASP A 749 21.91 -8.58 -12.35
N ILE A 750 21.42 -8.56 -13.59
CA ILE A 750 22.04 -7.80 -14.69
C ILE A 750 21.54 -6.36 -14.63
N ARG A 751 22.42 -5.44 -14.25
CA ARG A 751 22.06 -4.05 -13.89
C ARG A 751 22.99 -3.02 -14.54
N LEU A 752 22.47 -1.82 -14.81
CA LEU A 752 23.21 -0.69 -15.39
C LEU A 752 23.38 0.43 -14.37
N TYR A 753 24.62 0.86 -14.13
CA TYR A 753 24.96 1.88 -13.13
C TYR A 753 25.63 3.11 -13.75
N PRO A 754 25.48 4.30 -13.13
CA PRO A 754 26.12 5.53 -13.58
C PRO A 754 27.62 5.60 -13.27
N GLN A 755 28.12 4.80 -12.32
CA GLN A 755 29.50 4.86 -11.87
C GLN A 755 30.31 3.69 -12.42
N ALA A 756 31.43 3.99 -13.09
CA ALA A 756 32.51 3.02 -13.32
C ALA A 756 33.03 2.53 -11.97
N PRO A 757 33.10 1.21 -11.71
CA PRO A 757 33.56 0.71 -10.42
C PRO A 757 34.96 1.25 -10.14
N ALA A 758 35.17 1.74 -8.92
CA ALA A 758 36.51 1.72 -8.37
C ALA A 758 36.89 0.24 -8.30
N GLY A 759 37.81 -0.20 -9.15
CA GLY A 759 38.25 -1.59 -9.20
C GLY A 759 38.85 -2.00 -7.86
N LEU A 760 38.04 -2.54 -6.97
CA LEU A 760 38.54 -3.36 -5.88
C LEU A 760 38.87 -4.72 -6.50
N VAL A 761 40.05 -4.82 -7.09
CA VAL A 761 40.68 -6.12 -7.30
C VAL A 761 41.01 -6.62 -5.89
N PRO A 762 40.41 -7.71 -5.39
CA PRO A 762 40.86 -8.31 -4.15
C PRO A 762 42.34 -8.70 -4.35
N ILE A 763 43.24 -8.00 -3.68
CA ILE A 763 44.65 -8.37 -3.63
C ILE A 763 44.78 -9.31 -2.43
N GLU A 764 45.36 -10.48 -2.66
CA GLU A 764 45.70 -11.39 -1.56
C GLU A 764 46.57 -10.63 -0.55
N PRO A 765 46.20 -10.60 0.75
CA PRO A 765 47.00 -9.89 1.75
C PRO A 765 48.44 -10.40 1.74
N ASP A 766 49.42 -9.51 1.94
CA ASP A 766 50.84 -9.87 1.93
C ASP A 766 51.12 -11.10 2.83
N PRO A 767 51.54 -12.24 2.27
CA PRO A 767 51.82 -13.46 3.02
C PRO A 767 52.87 -13.25 4.12
N GLY A 768 53.75 -12.25 3.98
CA GLY A 768 54.74 -11.89 5.00
C GLY A 768 54.13 -11.50 6.34
N ASN A 769 52.90 -10.99 6.34
CA ASN A 769 52.17 -10.57 7.54
C ASN A 769 51.27 -11.66 8.12
N LEU A 770 51.11 -12.80 7.44
CA LEU A 770 50.34 -13.94 7.92
C LEU A 770 51.04 -14.56 9.15
N GLN A 771 50.37 -14.51 10.32
CA GLN A 771 50.93 -14.99 11.59
C GLN A 771 50.57 -16.44 11.91
N GLY A 772 49.52 -16.98 11.29
CA GLY A 772 49.08 -18.35 11.50
C GLY A 772 47.99 -18.72 10.52
N TRP A 773 48.03 -19.96 10.02
CA TRP A 773 47.03 -20.48 9.09
C TRP A 773 46.85 -21.98 9.29
N TRP A 774 45.80 -22.39 10.00
CA TRP A 774 45.46 -23.79 10.19
C TRP A 774 44.39 -24.18 9.19
N LYS A 775 44.76 -25.04 8.24
CA LYS A 775 43.86 -25.51 7.17
C LYS A 775 42.89 -26.59 7.65
N PHE A 776 43.25 -27.27 8.74
CA PHE A 776 42.50 -28.37 9.32
C PHE A 776 42.26 -29.54 8.34
N ASP A 777 43.21 -29.77 7.43
CA ASP A 777 43.16 -30.78 6.37
C ASP A 777 43.98 -32.04 6.68
N GLU A 778 44.45 -32.20 7.93
CA GLU A 778 45.32 -33.30 8.35
C GLU A 778 44.60 -34.66 8.43
N ALA A 779 43.26 -34.65 8.42
CA ALA A 779 42.35 -35.81 8.43
C ALA A 779 42.49 -36.77 9.64
N SER A 780 43.56 -36.69 10.44
CA SER A 780 43.78 -37.49 11.65
C SER A 780 44.89 -36.88 12.53
N GLY A 781 44.95 -37.29 13.80
CA GLY A 781 46.01 -36.90 14.75
C GLY A 781 45.59 -35.84 15.76
N THR A 782 46.54 -35.43 16.61
CA THR A 782 46.33 -34.54 17.76
C THR A 782 46.96 -33.16 17.59
N VAL A 783 47.34 -32.80 16.35
CA VAL A 783 48.04 -31.55 16.04
C VAL A 783 47.34 -30.90 14.84
N ALA A 784 46.96 -29.62 14.99
CA ALA A 784 46.56 -28.76 13.88
C ALA A 784 47.79 -27.99 13.41
N ARG A 785 48.23 -28.20 12.17
CA ARG A 785 49.47 -27.66 11.64
C ARG A 785 49.28 -26.26 11.09
N ASP A 786 50.24 -25.41 11.37
CA ASP A 786 50.29 -24.06 10.82
C ASP A 786 50.95 -24.08 9.43
N ALA A 787 50.12 -23.82 8.42
CA ALA A 787 50.51 -23.70 7.02
C ALA A 787 51.08 -22.31 6.66
N SER A 788 51.14 -21.35 7.58
CA SER A 788 51.76 -20.04 7.34
C SER A 788 53.29 -20.07 7.27
N GLY A 789 53.92 -21.21 7.65
CA GLY A 789 55.37 -21.36 7.72
C GLY A 789 56.01 -20.74 8.96
N ARG A 790 55.23 -20.23 9.92
CA ARG A 790 55.69 -19.71 11.21
C ARG A 790 55.83 -20.80 12.29
N GLY A 791 55.31 -22.00 12.02
CA GLY A 791 55.46 -23.17 12.90
C GLY A 791 54.62 -23.10 14.17
N ASN A 792 53.53 -22.32 14.14
CA ASN A 792 52.60 -22.18 15.26
C ASN A 792 51.64 -23.38 15.34
N ASP A 793 52.16 -24.61 15.37
CA ASP A 793 51.32 -25.81 15.43
C ASP A 793 50.49 -25.85 16.73
N GLY A 794 49.19 -26.09 16.62
CA GLY A 794 48.27 -26.19 17.74
C GLY A 794 48.10 -27.64 18.22
N THR A 795 47.95 -27.85 19.53
CA THR A 795 47.65 -29.17 20.10
C THR A 795 46.15 -29.33 20.35
N ILE A 796 45.57 -30.40 19.82
CA ILE A 796 44.15 -30.71 19.94
C ILE A 796 43.90 -31.47 21.25
N LEU A 797 42.97 -30.97 22.08
CA LEU A 797 42.60 -31.55 23.37
C LEU A 797 41.08 -31.79 23.44
N GLY A 798 40.63 -32.82 24.17
CA GLY A 798 39.21 -33.02 24.48
C GLY A 798 38.38 -33.86 23.49
N ASN A 799 39.00 -34.84 22.82
CA ASN A 799 38.39 -35.74 21.82
C ASN A 799 37.63 -35.08 20.62
N PRO A 800 38.08 -33.98 20.01
CA PRO A 800 37.49 -33.52 18.75
C PRO A 800 37.70 -34.55 17.64
N GLN A 801 36.70 -34.74 16.78
CA GLN A 801 36.81 -35.58 15.59
C GLN A 801 37.08 -34.70 14.38
N TRP A 802 37.99 -35.13 13.49
CA TRP A 802 38.18 -34.51 12.19
C TRP A 802 36.93 -34.75 11.34
N GLY A 803 36.32 -33.67 10.85
CA GLY A 803 35.21 -33.76 9.89
C GLY A 803 35.70 -34.12 8.49
N PRO A 804 34.84 -34.68 7.62
CA PRO A 804 35.16 -34.92 6.21
C PRO A 804 35.37 -33.63 5.42
#